data_AF-A0A3D5ZP00-F1
#
_entry.id   AF-A0A3D5ZP00-F1
#
_cell.length_a   1.000
_cell.length_b   1.000
_cell.length_c   1.000
_cell.angle_alpha   90.00
_cell.angle_beta   90.00
_cell.angle_gamma   90.00
#
_symmetry.space_group_name_H-M   'P 1'
#
loop_
_entity.id
_entity.type
_entity.pdbx_description
1 polymer ?
#
loop_
_entity_poly.entity_id
_entity_poly.type
_entity_poly.pdbx_seq_one_letter_code
_entity_poly.pdbx_strand_id
1 'polypeptide(L)'
;MKAKLRSCLLSLLAFVFVLTAVLSVTTGLDAFAEGEYTRDLRLTGVTVTVDGKAYNDFCTDPAYYYEEASAGYLNTAEVGYYDVDSTDKVVYTANYPDTTTGRTGNVVEYVCKTNETGNYVVATINTSGDGKTYIPVGGFVLSVGGANAANFAKVGDVVVPDKQISVPQKAVESATKRVVVNSTNTTRSEPMVVYYDYQFGAKTGTNIFGTEVTCVYDFDKNSFVVDSFRNFGTGDDSGSDIPDNSFVLSAYGEGYRGLLVRNQLFAVGDEVRLVGFDYIRFGGTVQGEYDFVNPTVEENPKGMETETTPFPAYRGENQTIIYEYGWSYEGSTGTGTNVYGYEAAVNADGVVVELGVNVSSIPEGGYVISGHGKGRDFIRSNIVLGATVVLDKVNKRYSVSTTLNSYYENLVTEVNSVVTQAQQRIRQLYDVDSELLTQKIQLAQNALADLQSVKVEIEQKIEQGNLTDEQRLSLLMNYNNYQLQVSRLQNEITTLSAESKPVSARGVWHRPVETSYAEIENNVRMYSEIGINLVFVETLYNGYSAFRTSIADFPYNPRLDYNYADGDNKYADYLTAFAAACNKYGIEVHAWVENFYVGTQNTVPVVANHPDWLLYNDDGTTVQRNEGGAYIFLDPSNTEVQNLLISYYKDLFDKVDGIQGLNLDYIRYPVSDKSEDTGYTLTAMKAFAATKGMTFSEAQLVSREKTARKFVQLFDANYLVGGQAEAEANYNDWVDYRTSVITAYVRRIKTEVKDVYGKMLSTSVFASVTDSYNAKKQDWKTWLSNGWIDIATPMAYYNNPADVRYHTENMILAAGNNCYYYTGIASSYSGLPAWQNKEQIEASYMAGANGYVVFCSTQIIGHTDVQEALKNGVNSSSAVLPHAELSKVLAAYFDKVIDRANRLYIPAAGMTEAQRDSLRAKFDEILAMPTSGAVNVHRVQSAIKALYSDTSYAKGYSGQRLSQQLKELVTLLDNRISTELIASGDWNPETQPRPTVTDSEIVFPTPDPDPKPDHKPDPTPDEPQQTYTLAIVLWCAFGVAVASGGTAAVLVTVKSKKNKNNNN
;
A
#
# COMPACT_ATOMS: atom_id res chain seq x y z
N MET A 1 -3.72 -25.88 -27.22
CA MET A 1 -2.55 -25.06 -26.81
C MET A 1 -2.90 -23.88 -25.89
N LYS A 2 -4.01 -23.15 -26.10
CA LYS A 2 -4.43 -22.03 -25.23
C LYS A 2 -4.84 -22.40 -23.79
N ALA A 3 -5.25 -23.66 -23.53
CA ALA A 3 -5.56 -24.14 -22.18
C ALA A 3 -4.31 -24.50 -21.35
N LYS A 4 -3.26 -25.06 -22.00
CA LYS A 4 -1.98 -25.36 -21.32
C LYS A 4 -1.17 -24.10 -21.02
N LEU A 5 -1.31 -23.05 -21.83
CA LEU A 5 -0.65 -21.75 -21.57
C LEU A 5 -1.34 -20.97 -20.44
N ARG A 6 -2.67 -21.10 -20.29
CA ARG A 6 -3.41 -20.56 -19.14
C ARG A 6 -3.12 -21.35 -17.86
N SER A 7 -3.05 -22.68 -17.90
CA SER A 7 -2.55 -23.45 -16.75
C SER A 7 -1.10 -23.12 -16.43
N CYS A 8 -0.20 -22.97 -17.40
CA CYS A 8 1.17 -22.58 -17.09
C CYS A 8 1.29 -21.15 -16.54
N LEU A 9 0.48 -20.18 -16.98
CA LEU A 9 0.50 -18.81 -16.41
C LEU A 9 -0.19 -18.72 -15.05
N LEU A 10 -1.32 -19.41 -14.83
CA LEU A 10 -1.96 -19.49 -13.52
C LEU A 10 -1.13 -20.32 -12.54
N SER A 11 -0.43 -21.37 -13.00
CA SER A 11 0.55 -22.07 -12.20
C SER A 11 1.80 -21.23 -11.97
N LEU A 12 2.23 -20.33 -12.87
CA LEU A 12 3.36 -19.44 -12.59
C LEU A 12 2.97 -18.30 -11.64
N LEU A 13 1.76 -17.75 -11.75
CA LEU A 13 1.24 -16.70 -10.87
C LEU A 13 0.86 -17.26 -9.48
N ALA A 14 0.27 -18.46 -9.42
CA ALA A 14 0.05 -19.17 -8.17
C ALA A 14 1.37 -19.67 -7.59
N PHE A 15 2.34 -20.13 -8.39
CA PHE A 15 3.66 -20.48 -7.87
C PHE A 15 4.45 -19.25 -7.44
N VAL A 16 4.28 -18.06 -8.03
CA VAL A 16 4.92 -16.84 -7.52
C VAL A 16 4.24 -16.34 -6.24
N PHE A 17 2.89 -16.38 -6.15
CA PHE A 17 2.16 -15.98 -4.93
C PHE A 17 2.31 -16.98 -3.79
N VAL A 18 2.23 -18.28 -4.08
CA VAL A 18 2.49 -19.37 -3.14
C VAL A 18 3.98 -19.42 -2.81
N LEU A 19 4.93 -19.11 -3.70
CA LEU A 19 6.33 -19.02 -3.27
C LEU A 19 6.55 -17.77 -2.39
N THR A 20 5.91 -16.62 -2.61
CA THR A 20 5.97 -15.49 -1.66
C THR A 20 5.24 -15.72 -0.34
N ALA A 21 4.14 -16.51 -0.32
CA ALA A 21 3.38 -16.80 0.89
C ALA A 21 3.89 -18.06 1.65
N VAL A 22 4.37 -19.07 0.94
CA VAL A 22 4.98 -20.29 1.49
C VAL A 22 6.44 -20.04 1.88
N LEU A 23 7.17 -19.14 1.22
CA LEU A 23 8.46 -18.67 1.76
C LEU A 23 8.31 -17.79 3.00
N SER A 24 7.12 -17.25 3.32
CA SER A 24 6.86 -16.54 4.58
C SER A 24 6.24 -17.42 5.67
N VAL A 25 5.57 -18.52 5.34
CA VAL A 25 4.85 -19.37 6.33
C VAL A 25 5.53 -20.73 6.58
N THR A 26 6.34 -21.25 5.66
CA THR A 26 7.13 -22.49 5.89
C THR A 26 8.57 -22.25 6.31
N THR A 27 8.97 -21.00 6.49
CA THR A 27 10.29 -20.60 7.04
C THR A 27 10.19 -20.00 8.45
N GLY A 28 8.98 -19.95 9.04
CA GLY A 28 8.71 -19.36 10.35
C GLY A 28 9.39 -20.05 11.55
N LEU A 29 10.18 -21.09 11.31
CA LEU A 29 11.02 -21.74 12.32
C LEU A 29 12.53 -21.66 12.03
N ASP A 30 12.96 -21.13 10.87
CA ASP A 30 14.40 -21.07 10.52
C ASP A 30 15.01 -19.66 10.63
N ALA A 31 14.20 -18.59 10.74
CA ALA A 31 14.72 -17.23 10.90
C ALA A 31 15.10 -16.88 12.36
N PHE A 32 14.69 -17.71 13.32
CA PHE A 32 15.01 -17.57 14.73
C PHE A 32 16.23 -18.43 15.07
N ALA A 33 17.37 -18.12 14.45
CA ALA A 33 18.62 -18.79 14.80
C ALA A 33 19.11 -18.24 16.15
N GLU A 34 18.59 -18.81 17.23
CA GLU A 34 19.16 -18.69 18.56
C GLU A 34 20.45 -19.51 18.63
N GLY A 35 21.39 -19.05 19.44
CA GLY A 35 22.68 -19.68 19.64
C GLY A 35 23.86 -18.75 19.38
N GLU A 36 25.04 -19.34 19.43
CA GLU A 36 26.31 -18.67 19.22
C GLU A 36 26.74 -18.80 17.76
N TYR A 37 27.15 -17.69 17.16
CA TYR A 37 27.63 -17.65 15.79
C TYR A 37 28.91 -16.84 15.69
N THR A 38 29.86 -17.32 14.87
CA THR A 38 31.10 -16.59 14.55
C THR A 38 31.24 -16.46 13.04
N ARG A 39 31.19 -15.23 12.56
CA ARG A 39 31.55 -14.88 11.18
C ARG A 39 33.04 -14.58 11.11
N ASP A 40 33.81 -15.57 10.70
CA ASP A 40 35.25 -15.40 10.46
C ASP A 40 35.46 -14.70 9.10
N LEU A 41 36.18 -13.57 9.10
CA LEU A 41 36.58 -12.85 7.89
C LEU A 41 37.92 -13.35 7.32
N ARG A 42 38.62 -14.18 8.09
CA ARG A 42 39.96 -14.67 7.77
C ARG A 42 39.91 -15.90 6.87
N LEU A 43 40.33 -15.72 5.62
CA LEU A 43 40.73 -16.83 4.75
C LEU A 43 42.23 -17.07 4.92
N THR A 44 42.69 -18.32 4.88
CA THR A 44 44.12 -18.67 4.97
C THR A 44 44.60 -19.40 3.72
N GLY A 45 45.87 -19.22 3.36
CA GLY A 45 46.46 -19.89 2.20
C GLY A 45 46.04 -19.28 0.86
N VAL A 46 45.56 -18.04 0.88
CA VAL A 46 45.16 -17.32 -0.35
C VAL A 46 46.39 -16.92 -1.16
N THR A 47 46.23 -16.94 -2.48
CA THR A 47 47.30 -16.61 -3.43
C THR A 47 47.07 -15.24 -4.05
N VAL A 48 48.09 -14.38 -4.03
CA VAL A 48 48.07 -13.08 -4.71
C VAL A 48 49.10 -13.09 -5.84
N THR A 49 48.69 -12.72 -7.04
CA THR A 49 49.61 -12.58 -8.19
C THR A 49 49.99 -11.12 -8.37
N VAL A 50 51.29 -10.83 -8.41
CA VAL A 50 51.84 -9.48 -8.67
C VAL A 50 52.73 -9.55 -9.91
N ASP A 51 52.41 -8.76 -10.93
CA ASP A 51 53.09 -8.70 -12.22
C ASP A 51 53.37 -10.10 -12.83
N GLY A 52 52.33 -10.94 -12.82
CA GLY A 52 52.39 -12.31 -13.35
C GLY A 52 53.06 -13.34 -12.43
N LYS A 53 53.57 -12.96 -11.26
CA LYS A 53 54.19 -13.86 -10.28
C LYS A 53 53.26 -14.14 -9.10
N ALA A 54 52.96 -15.42 -8.87
CA ALA A 54 52.12 -15.87 -7.76
C ALA A 54 52.89 -15.90 -6.42
N TYR A 55 52.26 -15.39 -5.38
CA TYR A 55 52.72 -15.42 -3.99
C TYR A 55 51.66 -16.06 -3.11
N ASN A 56 52.01 -17.16 -2.47
CA ASN A 56 51.11 -17.94 -1.62
C ASN A 56 51.21 -17.52 -0.14
N ASP A 57 50.36 -18.13 0.67
CA ASP A 57 50.34 -18.06 2.14
C ASP A 57 49.96 -16.68 2.67
N PHE A 58 49.02 -16.00 2.01
CA PHE A 58 48.34 -14.84 2.60
C PHE A 58 47.21 -15.31 3.52
N CYS A 59 46.88 -14.48 4.51
CA CYS A 59 45.56 -14.47 5.13
C CYS A 59 44.79 -13.18 4.79
N THR A 60 43.46 -13.22 4.82
CA THR A 60 42.63 -12.01 4.70
C THR A 60 42.17 -11.51 6.05
N ASP A 61 41.88 -10.20 6.14
CA ASP A 61 41.02 -9.57 7.16
C ASP A 61 41.02 -10.30 8.51
N PRO A 62 42.10 -10.20 9.32
CA PRO A 62 42.29 -10.99 10.54
C PRO A 62 41.37 -10.50 11.66
N ALA A 63 40.06 -10.68 11.47
CA ALA A 63 38.99 -10.29 12.36
C ALA A 63 37.81 -11.27 12.23
N TYR A 64 36.97 -11.30 13.25
CA TYR A 64 35.74 -12.07 13.28
C TYR A 64 34.63 -11.28 13.98
N TYR A 65 33.38 -11.59 13.64
CA TYR A 65 32.22 -11.10 14.37
C TYR A 65 31.63 -12.26 15.16
N TYR A 66 31.54 -12.12 16.47
CA TYR A 66 30.86 -13.08 17.33
C TYR A 66 29.53 -12.49 17.81
N GLU A 67 28.51 -13.34 17.84
CA GLU A 67 27.22 -12.99 18.40
C GLU A 67 26.56 -14.18 19.10
N GLU A 68 25.75 -13.86 20.10
CA GLU A 68 24.91 -14.81 20.83
C GLU A 68 23.50 -14.23 20.93
N ALA A 69 22.53 -14.95 20.38
CA ALA A 69 21.11 -14.60 20.48
C ALA A 69 20.34 -15.67 21.25
N SER A 70 19.51 -15.27 22.21
CA SER A 70 18.55 -16.17 22.87
C SER A 70 17.35 -15.41 23.45
N ALA A 71 16.22 -16.11 23.58
CA ALA A 71 14.96 -15.55 24.06
C ALA A 71 14.47 -14.31 23.28
N GLY A 72 14.79 -14.23 21.99
CA GLY A 72 14.45 -13.09 21.13
C GLY A 72 15.30 -11.84 21.33
N TYR A 73 16.42 -11.94 22.03
CA TYR A 73 17.38 -10.84 22.22
C TYR A 73 18.76 -11.23 21.71
N LEU A 74 19.54 -10.22 21.31
CA LEU A 74 20.96 -10.35 21.06
C LEU A 74 21.69 -10.06 22.39
N ASN A 75 22.13 -11.11 23.08
CA ASN A 75 22.72 -11.00 24.41
C ASN A 75 24.16 -10.49 24.35
N THR A 76 24.90 -10.98 23.34
CA THR A 76 26.31 -10.67 23.14
C THR A 76 26.53 -10.36 21.66
N ALA A 77 27.32 -9.32 21.39
CA ALA A 77 27.85 -9.01 20.08
C ALA A 77 29.25 -8.43 20.28
N GLU A 78 30.24 -8.95 19.57
CA GLU A 78 31.62 -8.43 19.63
C GLU A 78 32.32 -8.51 18.27
N VAL A 79 33.30 -7.61 18.11
CA VAL A 79 34.26 -7.61 17.02
C VAL A 79 35.59 -8.07 17.60
N GLY A 80 36.04 -9.24 17.18
CA GLY A 80 37.33 -9.79 17.56
C GLY A 80 38.38 -9.64 16.47
N TYR A 81 39.65 -9.68 16.86
CA TYR A 81 40.80 -9.55 15.99
C TYR A 81 41.78 -10.69 16.24
N TYR A 82 42.32 -11.28 15.18
CA TYR A 82 43.38 -12.28 15.30
C TYR A 82 44.74 -11.59 15.39
N ASP A 83 45.60 -12.10 16.27
CA ASP A 83 47.00 -11.72 16.27
C ASP A 83 47.66 -12.09 14.94
N VAL A 84 48.52 -11.19 14.44
CA VAL A 84 49.22 -11.35 13.16
C VAL A 84 50.70 -11.10 13.38
N ASP A 85 51.53 -12.08 13.04
CA ASP A 85 52.96 -12.01 13.30
C ASP A 85 53.67 -11.02 12.39
N SER A 86 54.82 -10.51 12.82
CA SER A 86 55.63 -9.55 12.04
C SER A 86 56.14 -10.08 10.69
N THR A 87 56.05 -11.38 10.45
CA THR A 87 56.45 -12.04 9.20
C THR A 87 55.28 -12.41 8.29
N ASP A 88 54.04 -12.29 8.76
CA ASP A 88 52.86 -12.74 8.01
C ASP A 88 52.57 -11.85 6.79
N LYS A 89 51.90 -12.43 5.82
CA LYS A 89 51.38 -11.73 4.65
C LYS A 89 49.86 -11.62 4.78
N VAL A 90 49.34 -10.39 4.78
CA VAL A 90 47.92 -10.13 5.03
C VAL A 90 47.35 -9.33 3.87
N VAL A 91 46.13 -9.68 3.46
CA VAL A 91 45.30 -8.87 2.56
C VAL A 91 44.21 -8.23 3.40
N TYR A 92 44.28 -6.91 3.58
CA TYR A 92 43.19 -6.15 4.20
C TYR A 92 42.25 -5.62 3.11
N THR A 93 40.98 -6.00 3.18
CA THR A 93 39.89 -5.52 2.35
C THR A 93 38.93 -4.68 3.18
N ALA A 94 37.93 -4.07 2.55
CA ALA A 94 36.92 -3.31 3.28
C ALA A 94 35.97 -4.16 4.15
N ASN A 95 36.08 -5.49 4.13
CA ASN A 95 35.41 -6.34 5.12
C ASN A 95 36.01 -6.20 6.52
N TYR A 96 37.29 -5.79 6.62
CA TYR A 96 37.91 -5.51 7.91
C TYR A 96 37.18 -4.35 8.64
N PRO A 97 36.87 -4.49 9.95
CA PRO A 97 36.05 -3.52 10.66
C PRO A 97 36.66 -2.12 10.79
N ASP A 98 37.99 -2.02 10.80
CA ASP A 98 38.69 -0.75 10.92
C ASP A 98 38.99 -0.14 9.55
N THR A 99 39.04 1.19 9.51
CA THR A 99 39.36 1.93 8.28
C THR A 99 40.84 1.83 7.88
N THR A 100 41.70 1.45 8.82
CA THR A 100 43.16 1.29 8.64
C THR A 100 43.61 -0.10 9.05
N THR A 101 44.76 -0.55 8.55
CA THR A 101 45.29 -1.90 8.84
C THR A 101 45.61 -2.14 10.31
N GLY A 102 45.89 -1.09 11.09
CA GLY A 102 46.27 -1.20 12.51
C GLY A 102 47.61 -1.91 12.75
N ARG A 103 48.28 -2.38 11.69
CA ARG A 103 49.47 -3.23 11.79
C ARG A 103 50.73 -2.39 11.93
N THR A 104 51.40 -2.54 13.06
CA THR A 104 52.61 -1.77 13.38
C THR A 104 53.88 -2.62 13.31
N GLY A 105 55.04 -1.98 13.10
CA GLY A 105 56.37 -2.64 13.16
C GLY A 105 57.06 -2.77 11.80
N ASN A 106 57.86 -3.83 11.62
CA ASN A 106 58.66 -4.03 10.39
C ASN A 106 57.84 -4.65 9.25
N VAL A 107 56.84 -3.90 8.77
CA VAL A 107 55.94 -4.28 7.70
C VAL A 107 55.92 -3.22 6.60
N VAL A 108 55.73 -3.66 5.36
CA VAL A 108 55.52 -2.77 4.21
C VAL A 108 54.14 -3.01 3.65
N GLU A 109 53.38 -1.93 3.44
CA GLU A 109 51.99 -1.97 3.07
C GLU A 109 51.79 -1.38 1.67
N TYR A 110 51.27 -2.21 0.77
CA TYR A 110 51.04 -1.89 -0.63
C TYR A 110 49.55 -1.66 -0.85
N VAL A 111 49.17 -0.39 -1.05
CA VAL A 111 47.77 -0.03 -1.30
C VAL A 111 47.45 -0.30 -2.77
N CYS A 112 46.49 -1.18 -3.01
CA CYS A 112 46.06 -1.59 -4.34
C CYS A 112 44.69 -0.97 -4.68
N LYS A 113 44.60 -0.30 -5.83
CA LYS A 113 43.38 0.34 -6.36
C LYS A 113 43.22 -0.01 -7.85
N THR A 114 42.00 0.09 -8.37
CA THR A 114 41.76 -0.06 -9.81
C THR A 114 42.36 1.11 -10.60
N ASN A 115 42.97 0.80 -11.74
CA ASN A 115 43.39 1.79 -12.73
C ASN A 115 42.26 2.03 -13.76
N GLU A 116 42.50 2.90 -14.75
CA GLU A 116 41.54 3.24 -15.82
C GLU A 116 41.07 2.03 -16.65
N THR A 117 41.87 0.96 -16.70
CA THR A 117 41.52 -0.29 -17.39
C THR A 117 40.76 -1.30 -16.52
N GLY A 118 40.46 -0.95 -15.27
CA GLY A 118 39.76 -1.80 -14.29
C GLY A 118 40.66 -2.83 -13.59
N ASN A 119 41.97 -2.81 -13.83
CA ASN A 119 42.91 -3.72 -13.19
C ASN A 119 43.38 -3.15 -11.85
N TYR A 120 43.48 -3.98 -10.81
CA TYR A 120 44.11 -3.55 -9.56
C TYR A 120 45.61 -3.35 -9.79
N VAL A 121 46.13 -2.21 -9.34
CA VAL A 121 47.56 -1.89 -9.38
C VAL A 121 48.01 -1.37 -8.03
N VAL A 122 49.29 -1.56 -7.71
CA VAL A 122 49.91 -0.89 -6.55
C VAL A 122 49.90 0.62 -6.78
N ALA A 123 49.08 1.34 -6.02
CA ALA A 123 48.93 2.79 -6.12
C ALA A 123 49.96 3.51 -5.25
N THR A 124 50.12 3.08 -4.00
CA THR A 124 51.06 3.68 -3.04
C THR A 124 51.69 2.60 -2.15
N ILE A 125 52.88 2.88 -1.63
CA ILE A 125 53.62 2.00 -0.73
C ILE A 125 53.91 2.75 0.56
N ASN A 126 53.48 2.22 1.70
CA ASN A 126 53.80 2.72 3.03
C ASN A 126 54.85 1.81 3.68
N THR A 127 56.03 2.35 3.96
CA THR A 127 57.14 1.62 4.61
C THR A 127 57.30 1.98 6.10
N SER A 128 56.43 2.80 6.66
CA SER A 128 56.56 3.29 8.04
C SER A 128 56.13 2.26 9.09
N GLY A 129 55.24 1.33 8.72
CA GLY A 129 54.67 0.35 9.66
C GLY A 129 54.00 1.02 10.88
N ASP A 130 53.28 2.12 10.65
CA ASP A 130 52.61 2.90 11.69
C ASP A 130 51.15 2.48 11.94
N GLY A 131 50.66 1.49 11.19
CA GLY A 131 49.29 1.00 11.25
C GLY A 131 48.23 1.95 10.68
N LYS A 132 48.63 3.08 10.09
CA LYS A 132 47.71 4.13 9.62
C LYS A 132 47.35 4.01 8.14
N THR A 133 47.79 2.96 7.46
CA THR A 133 47.45 2.76 6.05
C THR A 133 45.96 2.54 5.90
N TYR A 134 45.28 3.47 5.23
CA TYR A 134 43.86 3.37 4.91
C TYR A 134 43.62 2.20 3.96
N ILE A 135 42.61 1.38 4.28
CA ILE A 135 42.19 0.25 3.46
C ILE A 135 41.14 0.75 2.47
N PRO A 136 41.43 0.85 1.16
CA PRO A 136 40.50 1.46 0.22
C PRO A 136 39.26 0.60 -0.02
N VAL A 137 38.08 1.19 0.07
CA VAL A 137 36.84 0.60 -0.46
C VAL A 137 36.96 0.52 -1.99
N GLY A 138 36.58 -0.61 -2.58
CA GLY A 138 36.85 -0.91 -3.98
C GLY A 138 38.31 -1.28 -4.27
N GLY A 139 39.11 -1.54 -3.24
CA GLY A 139 40.51 -1.98 -3.33
C GLY A 139 40.93 -2.79 -2.11
N PHE A 140 42.24 -2.93 -1.90
CA PHE A 140 42.78 -3.67 -0.75
C PHE A 140 44.22 -3.23 -0.42
N VAL A 141 44.74 -3.65 0.72
CA VAL A 141 46.14 -3.44 1.13
C VAL A 141 46.82 -4.79 1.27
N LEU A 142 47.94 -4.99 0.58
CA LEU A 142 48.84 -6.11 0.84
C LEU A 142 49.86 -5.68 1.91
N SER A 143 49.77 -6.26 3.10
CA SER A 143 50.67 -5.98 4.21
C SER A 143 51.67 -7.14 4.34
N VAL A 144 52.94 -6.88 4.02
CA VAL A 144 53.99 -7.90 3.93
C VAL A 144 55.06 -7.64 4.98
N GLY A 145 55.37 -8.66 5.78
CA GLY A 145 56.41 -8.63 6.80
C GLY A 145 57.77 -9.16 6.33
N GLY A 146 58.83 -8.84 7.08
CA GLY A 146 60.16 -9.46 6.96
C GLY A 146 61.19 -8.71 6.08
N ALA A 147 62.41 -9.25 6.02
CA ALA A 147 63.59 -8.56 5.48
C ALA A 147 63.52 -8.17 3.99
N ASN A 148 62.66 -8.83 3.20
CA ASN A 148 62.45 -8.54 1.79
C ASN A 148 61.13 -7.82 1.49
N ALA A 149 60.39 -7.42 2.52
CA ALA A 149 59.07 -6.80 2.37
C ALA A 149 59.12 -5.59 1.43
N ALA A 150 60.13 -4.72 1.55
CA ALA A 150 60.27 -3.52 0.71
C ALA A 150 60.46 -3.78 -0.79
N ASN A 151 60.87 -4.99 -1.18
CA ASN A 151 61.10 -5.39 -2.58
C ASN A 151 59.96 -6.25 -3.14
N PHE A 152 58.83 -6.37 -2.43
CA PHE A 152 57.74 -7.27 -2.81
C PHE A 152 57.04 -6.85 -4.12
N ALA A 153 56.73 -5.55 -4.25
CA ALA A 153 56.08 -4.96 -5.41
C ALA A 153 56.54 -3.50 -5.62
N LYS A 154 56.20 -2.90 -6.76
CA LYS A 154 56.45 -1.50 -7.10
C LYS A 154 55.15 -0.81 -7.49
N VAL A 155 55.11 0.52 -7.34
CA VAL A 155 53.98 1.33 -7.83
C VAL A 155 53.79 1.08 -9.34
N GLY A 156 52.56 0.80 -9.74
CA GLY A 156 52.17 0.45 -11.11
C GLY A 156 52.09 -1.05 -11.40
N ASP A 157 52.64 -1.92 -10.53
CA ASP A 157 52.53 -3.37 -10.72
C ASP A 157 51.07 -3.82 -10.68
N VAL A 158 50.67 -4.64 -11.65
CA VAL A 158 49.31 -5.23 -11.69
C VAL A 158 49.20 -6.32 -10.64
N VAL A 159 48.13 -6.27 -9.85
CA VAL A 159 47.83 -7.21 -8.78
C VAL A 159 46.53 -7.95 -9.10
N VAL A 160 46.55 -9.27 -8.98
CA VAL A 160 45.35 -10.10 -9.11
C VAL A 160 45.16 -10.85 -7.78
N PRO A 161 44.15 -10.47 -6.97
CA PRO A 161 43.85 -11.20 -5.75
C PRO A 161 43.25 -12.57 -6.07
N ASP A 162 43.31 -13.49 -5.11
CA ASP A 162 42.63 -14.78 -5.20
C ASP A 162 41.13 -14.58 -5.49
N LYS A 163 40.52 -15.46 -6.28
CA LYS A 163 39.10 -15.38 -6.63
C LYS A 163 38.18 -15.48 -5.41
N GLN A 164 38.68 -16.05 -4.32
CA GLN A 164 37.97 -16.16 -3.05
C GLN A 164 37.93 -14.85 -2.25
N ILE A 165 38.80 -13.89 -2.58
CA ILE A 165 38.86 -12.60 -1.88
C ILE A 165 37.76 -11.69 -2.45
N SER A 166 36.76 -11.40 -1.62
CA SER A 166 35.77 -10.37 -1.92
C SER A 166 36.37 -8.99 -1.68
N VAL A 167 36.24 -8.09 -2.65
CA VAL A 167 36.65 -6.68 -2.56
C VAL A 167 35.38 -5.82 -2.52
N PRO A 168 34.91 -5.40 -1.33
CA PRO A 168 33.67 -4.63 -1.23
C PRO A 168 33.77 -3.29 -1.93
N GLN A 169 32.71 -2.92 -2.65
CA GLN A 169 32.66 -1.69 -3.45
C GLN A 169 31.97 -0.54 -2.73
N LYS A 170 31.24 -0.81 -1.63
CA LYS A 170 30.45 0.18 -0.91
C LYS A 170 30.56 -0.05 0.60
N ALA A 171 30.73 1.03 1.35
CA ALA A 171 30.73 1.01 2.79
C ALA A 171 30.21 2.33 3.36
N VAL A 172 29.79 2.29 4.63
CA VAL A 172 29.64 3.48 5.47
C VAL A 172 30.76 3.48 6.49
N GLU A 173 31.50 4.58 6.57
CA GLU A 173 32.68 4.71 7.43
C GLU A 173 32.50 5.85 8.43
N SER A 174 32.91 5.62 9.68
CA SER A 174 33.32 6.70 10.58
C SER A 174 34.82 6.98 10.41
N ALA A 175 35.41 7.81 11.28
CA ALA A 175 36.85 8.05 11.25
C ALA A 175 37.69 6.76 11.40
N THR A 176 37.23 5.80 12.21
CA THR A 176 38.00 4.61 12.58
C THR A 176 37.34 3.29 12.22
N LYS A 177 36.01 3.25 12.07
CA LYS A 177 35.24 2.03 11.85
C LYS A 177 34.49 2.09 10.53
N ARG A 178 34.07 0.93 10.02
CA ARG A 178 33.23 0.82 8.84
C ARG A 178 32.26 -0.35 8.91
N VAL A 179 31.23 -0.27 8.07
CA VAL A 179 30.37 -1.40 7.72
C VAL A 179 30.18 -1.47 6.21
N VAL A 180 30.32 -2.66 5.64
CA VAL A 180 30.09 -2.90 4.20
C VAL A 180 28.60 -2.85 3.90
N VAL A 181 28.22 -2.20 2.80
CA VAL A 181 26.84 -2.17 2.31
C VAL A 181 26.68 -3.23 1.22
N ASN A 182 25.90 -4.27 1.48
CA ASN A 182 25.66 -5.37 0.54
C ASN A 182 24.61 -5.02 -0.51
N SER A 183 23.59 -4.25 -0.15
CA SER A 183 22.50 -3.85 -1.05
C SER A 183 21.90 -2.50 -0.66
N THR A 184 21.12 -1.92 -1.55
CA THR A 184 20.56 -0.57 -1.39
C THR A 184 19.09 -0.58 -1.79
N ASN A 185 18.20 -0.15 -0.90
CA ASN A 185 16.75 -0.08 -1.11
C ASN A 185 16.12 -1.40 -1.58
N THR A 186 16.55 -2.52 -1.00
CA THR A 186 16.00 -3.85 -1.28
C THR A 186 15.41 -4.47 -0.02
N THR A 187 14.53 -5.45 -0.17
CA THR A 187 14.10 -6.28 0.97
C THR A 187 15.29 -7.06 1.52
N ARG A 188 15.36 -7.24 2.85
CA ARG A 188 16.35 -8.13 3.48
C ARG A 188 15.96 -9.58 3.19
N SER A 189 16.84 -10.33 2.51
CA SER A 189 16.53 -11.71 2.09
C SER A 189 17.57 -12.75 2.51
N GLU A 190 18.75 -12.32 2.94
CA GLU A 190 19.87 -13.19 3.33
C GLU A 190 20.77 -12.45 4.35
N PRO A 191 21.77 -13.11 4.97
CA PRO A 191 22.72 -12.43 5.85
C PRO A 191 23.45 -11.27 5.15
N MET A 192 23.08 -10.04 5.49
CA MET A 192 23.47 -8.84 4.74
C MET A 192 23.27 -7.56 5.55
N VAL A 193 23.94 -6.47 5.11
CA VAL A 193 23.61 -5.09 5.48
C VAL A 193 22.98 -4.38 4.29
N VAL A 194 21.79 -3.82 4.49
CA VAL A 194 21.06 -3.03 3.50
C VAL A 194 21.08 -1.57 3.91
N TYR A 195 21.34 -0.69 2.94
CA TYR A 195 21.14 0.75 3.07
C TYR A 195 19.75 1.12 2.57
N TYR A 196 19.04 1.94 3.34
CA TYR A 196 17.72 2.50 3.01
C TYR A 196 17.76 4.03 3.02
N ASP A 197 17.21 4.68 2.00
CA ASP A 197 17.00 6.13 1.95
C ASP A 197 15.56 6.48 1.53
N TYR A 198 15.32 7.78 1.33
CA TYR A 198 14.03 8.34 0.94
C TYR A 198 13.43 7.72 -0.33
N GLN A 199 14.23 7.09 -1.21
CA GLN A 199 13.72 6.44 -2.41
C GLN A 199 13.09 5.07 -2.12
N PHE A 200 13.31 4.49 -0.93
CA PHE A 200 12.69 3.24 -0.52
C PHE A 200 11.29 3.46 0.06
N GLY A 201 11.13 4.51 0.86
CA GLY A 201 9.88 4.85 1.56
C GLY A 201 10.14 5.63 2.85
N ALA A 202 9.09 5.86 3.63
CA ALA A 202 9.18 6.57 4.91
C ALA A 202 9.77 5.69 6.05
N LYS A 203 9.79 4.37 5.86
CA LYS A 203 10.32 3.39 6.83
C LYS A 203 11.08 2.27 6.11
N THR A 204 11.94 1.57 6.83
CA THR A 204 12.71 0.44 6.28
C THR A 204 11.88 -0.82 5.99
N GLY A 205 10.66 -0.96 6.56
CA GLY A 205 9.80 -2.12 6.32
C GLY A 205 10.41 -3.43 6.80
N THR A 206 11.21 -3.38 7.87
CA THR A 206 12.00 -4.51 8.37
C THR A 206 11.44 -5.06 9.68
N ASN A 207 11.39 -6.40 9.76
CA ASN A 207 11.03 -7.11 11.00
C ASN A 207 12.05 -6.91 12.13
N ILE A 208 11.68 -7.34 13.33
CA ILE A 208 12.45 -7.19 14.57
C ILE A 208 13.74 -8.03 14.63
N PHE A 209 14.02 -8.89 13.65
CA PHE A 209 15.15 -9.85 13.67
C PHE A 209 16.47 -9.30 13.12
N GLY A 210 16.65 -7.98 13.15
CA GLY A 210 17.88 -7.31 12.77
C GLY A 210 18.17 -6.11 13.64
N THR A 211 19.31 -5.49 13.42
CA THR A 211 19.71 -4.22 14.07
C THR A 211 19.77 -3.12 13.04
N GLU A 212 19.45 -1.89 13.43
CA GLU A 212 19.46 -0.74 12.52
C GLU A 212 20.15 0.48 13.13
N VAL A 213 20.77 1.29 12.27
CA VAL A 213 21.32 2.61 12.60
C VAL A 213 20.70 3.65 11.69
N THR A 214 20.13 4.70 12.26
CA THR A 214 19.64 5.87 11.54
C THR A 214 20.71 6.96 11.55
N CYS A 215 21.04 7.46 10.37
CA CYS A 215 22.01 8.52 10.16
C CYS A 215 21.34 9.72 9.49
N VAL A 216 21.44 10.89 10.11
CA VAL A 216 20.81 12.13 9.64
C VAL A 216 21.87 13.08 9.11
N TYR A 217 21.59 13.74 7.99
CA TYR A 217 22.53 14.72 7.45
C TYR A 217 22.48 16.04 8.24
N ASP A 218 23.64 16.47 8.71
CA ASP A 218 23.85 17.73 9.40
C ASP A 218 24.43 18.76 8.41
N PHE A 219 23.61 19.74 8.03
CA PHE A 219 24.00 20.78 7.07
C PHE A 219 25.09 21.71 7.60
N ASP A 220 25.23 21.89 8.92
CA ASP A 220 26.27 22.72 9.51
C ASP A 220 27.63 22.00 9.51
N LYS A 221 27.62 20.68 9.74
CA LYS A 221 28.83 19.85 9.67
C LYS A 221 29.19 19.40 8.26
N ASN A 222 28.24 19.45 7.33
CA ASN A 222 28.37 18.87 5.99
C ASN A 222 28.71 17.36 6.02
N SER A 223 28.12 16.63 6.96
CA SER A 223 28.33 15.18 7.12
C SER A 223 27.07 14.50 7.63
N PHE A 224 26.99 13.17 7.47
CA PHE A 224 25.96 12.39 8.14
C PHE A 224 26.39 12.11 9.57
N VAL A 225 25.43 12.16 10.49
CA VAL A 225 25.65 11.91 11.91
C VAL A 225 24.74 10.78 12.36
N VAL A 226 25.29 9.84 13.12
CA VAL A 226 24.51 8.76 13.73
C VAL A 226 23.55 9.34 14.76
N ASP A 227 22.25 9.17 14.53
CA ASP A 227 21.18 9.73 15.35
C ASP A 227 20.65 8.70 16.35
N SER A 228 20.25 7.52 15.86
CA SER A 228 19.55 6.53 16.66
C SER A 228 19.83 5.10 16.21
N PHE A 229 19.48 4.15 17.09
CA PHE A 229 19.70 2.72 16.91
C PHE A 229 18.40 1.98 17.20
N ARG A 230 18.10 0.97 16.40
CA ARG A 230 17.08 -0.04 16.69
C ARG A 230 17.76 -1.36 17.03
N ASN A 231 17.43 -1.89 18.20
CA ASN A 231 18.02 -3.14 18.69
C ASN A 231 17.27 -4.36 18.13
N PHE A 232 17.97 -5.49 18.09
CA PHE A 232 17.38 -6.79 17.81
C PHE A 232 16.24 -7.07 18.81
N GLY A 233 15.10 -7.56 18.30
CA GLY A 233 13.92 -7.89 19.09
C GLY A 233 13.04 -6.69 19.48
N THR A 234 13.33 -5.48 18.99
CA THR A 234 12.58 -4.26 19.36
C THR A 234 11.77 -3.66 18.20
N GLY A 235 10.63 -3.03 18.52
CA GLY A 235 9.73 -2.42 17.54
C GLY A 235 8.72 -3.41 16.94
N ASP A 236 8.25 -3.12 15.74
CA ASP A 236 7.32 -3.93 14.96
C ASP A 236 7.87 -4.19 13.54
N ASP A 237 7.06 -4.79 12.65
CA ASP A 237 7.49 -5.12 11.29
C ASP A 237 7.52 -3.93 10.33
N SER A 238 7.26 -2.71 10.82
CA SER A 238 7.29 -1.50 9.99
C SER A 238 8.70 -0.95 9.74
N GLY A 239 9.69 -1.32 10.54
CA GLY A 239 11.04 -0.77 10.40
C GLY A 239 11.31 0.50 11.21
N SER A 240 12.54 1.01 11.10
CA SER A 240 12.88 2.36 11.54
C SER A 240 12.35 3.41 10.56
N ASP A 241 12.01 4.60 11.07
CA ASP A 241 11.73 5.77 10.23
C ASP A 241 12.98 6.17 9.45
N ILE A 242 12.77 6.62 8.21
CA ILE A 242 13.80 7.19 7.34
C ILE A 242 13.48 8.68 7.20
N PRO A 243 14.09 9.56 8.02
CA PRO A 243 13.82 10.99 7.93
C PRO A 243 14.32 11.58 6.60
N ASP A 244 13.86 12.79 6.30
CA ASP A 244 14.37 13.54 5.16
C ASP A 244 15.88 13.76 5.26
N ASN A 245 16.57 13.76 4.10
CA ASN A 245 18.02 13.90 3.99
C ASN A 245 18.78 12.90 4.90
N SER A 246 18.21 11.72 5.15
CA SER A 246 18.78 10.72 6.06
C SER A 246 18.83 9.35 5.38
N PHE A 247 19.53 8.42 6.00
CA PHE A 247 19.54 7.01 5.61
C PHE A 247 19.54 6.10 6.83
N VAL A 248 19.10 4.86 6.64
CA VAL A 248 19.14 3.80 7.65
C VAL A 248 19.97 2.63 7.14
N LEU A 249 20.87 2.12 7.96
CA LEU A 249 21.53 0.83 7.72
C LEU A 249 20.79 -0.23 8.52
N SER A 250 20.50 -1.38 7.89
CA SER A 250 19.83 -2.50 8.52
C SER A 250 20.66 -3.77 8.32
N ALA A 251 21.09 -4.39 9.41
CA ALA A 251 21.86 -5.62 9.39
C ALA A 251 20.98 -6.81 9.82
N TYR A 252 20.98 -7.86 9.00
CA TYR A 252 20.13 -9.03 9.17
C TYR A 252 20.92 -10.32 8.92
N GLY A 253 20.55 -11.38 9.64
CA GLY A 253 21.13 -12.72 9.51
C GLY A 253 22.34 -12.99 10.42
N GLU A 254 22.64 -14.29 10.62
CA GLU A 254 23.72 -14.73 11.49
C GLU A 254 25.07 -14.13 11.10
N GLY A 255 25.79 -13.59 12.08
CA GLY A 255 27.08 -12.93 11.89
C GLY A 255 27.00 -11.50 11.35
N TYR A 256 25.79 -10.96 11.17
CA TYR A 256 25.54 -9.58 10.77
C TYR A 256 24.74 -8.80 11.82
N ARG A 257 23.91 -9.47 12.63
CA ARG A 257 23.04 -8.83 13.64
C ARG A 257 23.86 -7.99 14.64
N GLY A 258 25.05 -8.45 15.01
CA GLY A 258 25.94 -7.72 15.92
C GLY A 258 26.57 -6.43 15.36
N LEU A 259 26.59 -6.22 14.03
CA LEU A 259 27.34 -5.12 13.41
C LEU A 259 26.85 -3.73 13.82
N LEU A 260 25.52 -3.58 13.90
CA LEU A 260 24.86 -2.30 14.12
C LEU A 260 24.34 -2.16 15.56
N VAL A 261 24.91 -2.91 16.50
CA VAL A 261 24.67 -2.70 17.93
C VAL A 261 25.32 -1.39 18.37
N ARG A 262 24.62 -0.62 19.21
CA ARG A 262 25.11 0.65 19.75
C ARG A 262 26.49 0.47 20.38
N ASN A 263 27.43 1.35 20.02
CA ASN A 263 28.82 1.38 20.46
C ASN A 263 29.69 0.19 19.99
N GLN A 264 29.20 -0.67 19.09
CA GLN A 264 30.01 -1.75 18.50
C GLN A 264 30.91 -1.23 17.37
N LEU A 265 30.29 -0.73 16.29
CA LEU A 265 30.98 -0.06 15.18
C LEU A 265 30.76 1.46 15.20
N PHE A 266 29.59 1.90 15.66
CA PHE A 266 29.18 3.30 15.71
C PHE A 266 28.54 3.66 17.04
N ALA A 267 28.66 4.92 17.44
CA ALA A 267 27.99 5.54 18.57
C ALA A 267 27.11 6.72 18.11
N VAL A 268 26.12 7.09 18.92
CA VAL A 268 25.31 8.30 18.65
C VAL A 268 26.22 9.53 18.66
N GLY A 269 26.09 10.35 17.62
CA GLY A 269 26.92 11.54 17.40
C GLY A 269 28.16 11.30 16.53
N ASP A 270 28.48 10.05 16.17
CA ASP A 270 29.57 9.76 15.23
C ASP A 270 29.26 10.35 13.86
N GLU A 271 30.26 11.01 13.26
CA GLU A 271 30.19 11.41 11.86
C GLU A 271 30.52 10.22 10.97
N VAL A 272 29.68 10.00 9.96
CA VAL A 272 29.83 8.93 8.99
C VAL A 272 29.76 9.45 7.56
N ARG A 273 30.42 8.73 6.66
CA ARG A 273 30.45 9.03 5.22
C ARG A 273 30.11 7.82 4.38
N LEU A 274 29.50 8.07 3.23
CA LEU A 274 29.24 7.07 2.20
C LEU A 274 30.50 6.93 1.35
N VAL A 275 31.03 5.71 1.21
CA VAL A 275 32.24 5.45 0.42
C VAL A 275 31.93 4.43 -0.67
N GLY A 276 32.27 4.79 -1.91
CA GLY A 276 31.99 3.98 -3.10
C GLY A 276 30.59 4.16 -3.69
N PHE A 277 29.78 5.07 -3.15
CA PHE A 277 28.50 5.50 -3.70
C PHE A 277 28.08 6.88 -3.15
N ASP A 278 27.25 7.57 -3.93
CA ASP A 278 26.67 8.87 -3.55
C ASP A 278 25.28 8.67 -2.89
N TYR A 279 24.83 9.68 -2.13
CA TYR A 279 23.46 9.71 -1.59
C TYR A 279 22.43 9.80 -2.73
N ILE A 280 22.59 10.80 -3.61
CA ILE A 280 21.88 10.83 -4.89
C ILE A 280 22.66 9.98 -5.88
N ARG A 281 22.12 8.81 -6.19
CA ARG A 281 22.78 7.79 -7.01
C ARG A 281 22.52 8.02 -8.50
N PHE A 282 23.30 8.90 -9.12
CA PHE A 282 23.31 9.12 -10.58
C PHE A 282 24.67 8.75 -11.20
N GLY A 283 24.72 8.58 -12.52
CA GLY A 283 25.91 8.14 -13.26
C GLY A 283 26.00 6.64 -13.51
N GLY A 284 24.96 5.86 -13.16
CA GLY A 284 24.85 4.46 -13.55
C GLY A 284 24.60 4.35 -15.05
N THR A 285 25.49 3.67 -15.78
CA THR A 285 25.36 3.45 -17.22
C THR A 285 24.86 2.03 -17.50
N VAL A 286 23.70 1.93 -18.12
CA VAL A 286 23.16 0.68 -18.66
C VAL A 286 23.31 0.66 -20.18
N GLN A 287 23.52 -0.52 -20.75
CA GLN A 287 23.83 -0.67 -22.17
C GLN A 287 22.70 -1.41 -22.87
N GLY A 288 22.19 -0.81 -23.95
CA GLY A 288 21.28 -1.44 -24.89
C GLY A 288 21.96 -1.73 -26.23
N GLU A 289 21.33 -2.60 -27.01
CA GLU A 289 21.74 -2.91 -28.38
C GLU A 289 20.61 -2.54 -29.34
N TYR A 290 20.97 -2.25 -30.59
CA TYR A 290 20.00 -1.94 -31.64
C TYR A 290 20.36 -2.63 -32.96
N ASP A 291 19.35 -2.89 -33.78
CA ASP A 291 19.48 -3.68 -35.01
C ASP A 291 19.89 -2.80 -36.20
N PHE A 292 19.20 -1.67 -36.41
CA PHE A 292 19.36 -0.81 -37.57
C PHE A 292 19.22 0.68 -37.23
N VAL A 293 19.79 1.53 -38.09
CA VAL A 293 19.53 2.98 -38.14
C VAL A 293 18.76 3.26 -39.43
N ASN A 294 17.60 3.92 -39.35
CA ASN A 294 16.79 4.31 -40.51
C ASN A 294 16.61 3.20 -41.58
N PRO A 295 16.21 1.97 -41.22
CA PRO A 295 16.22 0.83 -42.15
C PRO A 295 15.29 1.02 -43.35
N THR A 296 15.71 0.55 -44.52
CA THR A 296 14.80 0.31 -45.66
C THR A 296 14.24 -1.11 -45.68
N VAL A 297 13.29 -1.37 -46.58
CA VAL A 297 12.71 -2.71 -46.81
C VAL A 297 13.80 -3.71 -47.24
N GLU A 298 14.76 -3.31 -48.07
CA GLU A 298 15.84 -4.19 -48.51
C GLU A 298 16.81 -4.53 -47.37
N GLU A 299 17.05 -3.58 -46.46
CA GLU A 299 18.02 -3.71 -45.38
C GLU A 299 17.48 -4.47 -44.17
N ASN A 300 16.16 -4.37 -43.90
CA ASN A 300 15.50 -5.09 -42.83
C ASN A 300 14.31 -5.94 -43.33
N PRO A 301 14.56 -7.14 -43.90
CA PRO A 301 13.49 -8.04 -44.35
C PRO A 301 12.54 -8.46 -43.24
N LYS A 302 13.01 -8.46 -41.98
CA LYS A 302 12.19 -8.76 -40.79
C LYS A 302 11.25 -7.61 -40.41
N GLY A 303 11.46 -6.42 -40.98
CA GLY A 303 10.55 -5.28 -40.90
C GLY A 303 9.31 -5.41 -41.78
N MET A 304 9.12 -6.56 -42.45
CA MET A 304 7.97 -6.84 -43.30
C MET A 304 6.96 -7.76 -42.62
N GLU A 305 5.69 -7.33 -42.55
CA GLU A 305 4.58 -8.15 -42.06
C GLU A 305 4.19 -9.21 -43.10
N THR A 306 4.24 -8.83 -44.39
CA THR A 306 4.05 -9.73 -45.53
C THR A 306 5.07 -9.43 -46.63
N GLU A 307 5.13 -10.23 -47.70
CA GLU A 307 6.08 -10.01 -48.81
C GLU A 307 6.00 -8.60 -49.44
N THR A 308 4.87 -7.90 -49.30
CA THR A 308 4.65 -6.56 -49.88
C THR A 308 4.23 -5.50 -48.87
N THR A 309 4.01 -5.84 -47.60
CA THR A 309 3.54 -4.92 -46.57
C THR A 309 4.55 -4.81 -45.43
N PRO A 310 5.12 -3.61 -45.14
CA PRO A 310 5.98 -3.41 -43.99
C PRO A 310 5.21 -3.35 -42.68
N PHE A 311 5.85 -3.75 -41.58
CA PHE A 311 5.42 -3.31 -40.26
C PHE A 311 5.55 -1.79 -40.14
N PRO A 312 4.74 -1.12 -39.30
CA PRO A 312 4.90 0.31 -39.04
C PRO A 312 6.34 0.67 -38.68
N ALA A 313 6.83 1.74 -39.28
CA ALA A 313 8.21 2.21 -39.18
C ALA A 313 9.31 1.23 -39.64
N TYR A 314 8.97 0.16 -40.36
CA TYR A 314 9.90 -0.91 -40.76
C TYR A 314 10.57 -1.64 -39.58
N ARG A 315 9.92 -1.64 -38.40
CA ARG A 315 10.41 -2.35 -37.21
C ARG A 315 9.70 -3.69 -37.04
N GLY A 316 10.45 -4.77 -37.20
CA GLY A 316 9.99 -6.13 -37.00
C GLY A 316 9.85 -6.54 -35.53
N GLU A 317 9.36 -7.75 -35.31
CA GLU A 317 9.22 -8.32 -33.97
C GLU A 317 10.57 -8.45 -33.25
N ASN A 318 10.61 -8.00 -31.99
CA ASN A 318 11.78 -8.03 -31.10
C ASN A 318 12.98 -7.21 -31.58
N GLN A 319 12.76 -6.22 -32.45
CA GLN A 319 13.82 -5.31 -32.90
C GLN A 319 13.84 -4.00 -32.13
N THR A 320 15.03 -3.40 -32.04
CA THR A 320 15.26 -2.02 -31.61
C THR A 320 15.88 -1.25 -32.76
N ILE A 321 15.27 -0.12 -33.14
CA ILE A 321 15.68 0.69 -34.29
C ILE A 321 16.02 2.10 -33.81
N ILE A 322 17.02 2.71 -34.42
CA ILE A 322 17.33 4.13 -34.25
C ILE A 322 16.79 4.90 -35.45
N TYR A 323 15.92 5.89 -35.21
CA TYR A 323 15.45 6.80 -36.25
C TYR A 323 16.09 8.17 -36.07
N GLU A 324 16.85 8.64 -37.05
CA GLU A 324 17.56 9.92 -36.96
C GLU A 324 16.73 11.08 -37.53
N TYR A 325 17.05 12.29 -37.10
CA TYR A 325 16.40 13.50 -37.60
C TYR A 325 16.37 13.55 -39.14
N GLY A 326 15.22 13.92 -39.68
CA GLY A 326 14.96 13.95 -41.13
C GLY A 326 14.37 12.65 -41.69
N TRP A 327 14.29 11.58 -40.89
CA TRP A 327 13.56 10.37 -41.24
C TRP A 327 12.06 10.52 -40.95
N SER A 328 11.20 9.89 -41.76
CA SER A 328 9.75 9.87 -41.54
C SER A 328 9.11 8.60 -42.11
N TYR A 329 8.11 8.05 -41.43
CA TYR A 329 7.28 6.97 -41.94
C TYR A 329 5.97 7.54 -42.49
N GLU A 330 5.69 7.35 -43.79
CA GLU A 330 4.46 7.82 -44.45
C GLU A 330 4.11 9.31 -44.22
N GLY A 331 5.13 10.16 -44.04
CA GLY A 331 4.94 11.60 -43.77
C GLY A 331 4.51 11.94 -42.35
N SER A 332 4.58 10.98 -41.41
CA SER A 332 4.39 11.27 -39.98
C SER A 332 5.50 12.17 -39.43
N THR A 333 5.15 13.01 -38.45
CA THR A 333 6.10 13.87 -37.73
C THR A 333 6.94 13.09 -36.72
N GLY A 334 6.38 12.04 -36.12
CA GLY A 334 7.05 11.05 -35.29
C GLY A 334 7.59 9.87 -36.10
N THR A 335 7.82 8.74 -35.45
CA THR A 335 8.33 7.53 -36.13
C THR A 335 7.24 6.72 -36.82
N GLY A 336 5.97 6.89 -36.40
CA GLY A 336 4.83 6.12 -36.91
C GLY A 336 4.68 4.73 -36.26
N THR A 337 5.35 4.51 -35.13
CA THR A 337 5.30 3.26 -34.37
C THR A 337 3.90 2.93 -33.83
N ASN A 338 3.53 1.64 -33.84
CA ASN A 338 2.25 1.16 -33.30
C ASN A 338 2.29 0.81 -31.79
N VAL A 339 1.13 0.43 -31.26
CA VAL A 339 0.91 0.18 -29.82
C VAL A 339 1.77 -0.92 -29.17
N TYR A 340 2.45 -1.74 -29.98
CA TYR A 340 3.24 -2.87 -29.49
C TYR A 340 4.69 -2.49 -29.13
N GLY A 341 5.13 -1.28 -29.46
CA GLY A 341 6.46 -0.75 -29.11
C GLY A 341 6.48 0.26 -27.98
N TYR A 342 7.67 0.81 -27.75
CA TYR A 342 7.91 1.97 -26.89
C TYR A 342 9.21 2.65 -27.33
N GLU A 343 9.28 3.96 -27.15
CA GLU A 343 10.25 4.83 -27.79
C GLU A 343 10.79 5.87 -26.82
N ALA A 344 12.04 6.28 -27.06
CA ALA A 344 12.71 7.38 -26.38
C ALA A 344 13.25 8.37 -27.41
N ALA A 345 12.76 9.61 -27.40
CA ALA A 345 13.31 10.69 -28.22
C ALA A 345 14.51 11.31 -27.51
N VAL A 346 15.62 11.42 -28.23
CA VAL A 346 16.90 11.94 -27.77
C VAL A 346 17.25 13.18 -28.59
N ASN A 347 17.54 14.30 -27.94
CA ASN A 347 17.92 15.55 -28.60
C ASN A 347 19.39 15.54 -29.09
N ALA A 348 19.81 16.63 -29.75
CA ALA A 348 21.17 16.77 -30.28
C ALA A 348 22.29 16.69 -29.22
N ASP A 349 21.97 17.02 -27.96
CA ASP A 349 22.90 16.92 -26.82
C ASP A 349 22.95 15.51 -26.21
N GLY A 350 22.25 14.56 -26.81
CA GLY A 350 22.16 13.19 -26.29
C GLY A 350 21.22 13.05 -25.10
N VAL A 351 20.29 13.98 -24.86
CA VAL A 351 19.37 13.94 -23.70
C VAL A 351 18.01 13.40 -24.10
N VAL A 352 17.45 12.48 -23.31
CA VAL A 352 16.09 11.97 -23.50
C VAL A 352 15.08 13.07 -23.16
N VAL A 353 14.28 13.48 -24.15
CA VAL A 353 13.29 14.57 -24.02
C VAL A 353 11.85 14.09 -24.10
N GLU A 354 11.62 12.86 -24.58
CA GLU A 354 10.28 12.27 -24.66
C GLU A 354 10.36 10.75 -24.52
N LEU A 355 9.37 10.16 -23.85
CA LEU A 355 9.15 8.71 -23.78
C LEU A 355 7.69 8.41 -24.13
N GLY A 356 7.44 7.40 -24.95
CA GLY A 356 6.07 7.10 -25.36
C GLY A 356 5.96 5.86 -26.22
N VAL A 357 4.73 5.42 -26.49
CA VAL A 357 4.50 4.33 -27.44
C VAL A 357 4.83 4.77 -28.87
N ASN A 358 4.53 6.03 -29.18
CA ASN A 358 4.96 6.75 -30.37
C ASN A 358 5.30 8.16 -29.91
N VAL A 359 6.53 8.61 -30.11
CA VAL A 359 6.93 9.98 -29.75
C VAL A 359 6.39 10.99 -30.77
N SER A 360 6.19 12.22 -30.31
CA SER A 360 5.54 13.29 -31.08
C SER A 360 6.34 13.70 -32.32
N SER A 361 7.68 13.68 -32.22
CA SER A 361 8.61 13.97 -33.31
C SER A 361 10.01 13.41 -33.06
N ILE A 362 10.80 13.29 -34.14
CA ILE A 362 12.25 13.08 -34.01
C ILE A 362 12.92 14.45 -33.80
N PRO A 363 13.60 14.70 -32.67
CA PRO A 363 14.18 16.02 -32.36
C PRO A 363 15.20 16.49 -33.39
N GLU A 364 15.28 17.80 -33.64
CA GLU A 364 16.28 18.39 -34.54
C GLU A 364 17.71 18.04 -34.11
N GLY A 365 18.49 17.49 -35.04
CA GLY A 365 19.86 17.00 -34.77
C GLY A 365 19.95 15.79 -33.85
N GLY A 366 18.81 15.24 -33.40
CA GLY A 366 18.72 14.09 -32.50
C GLY A 366 18.27 12.80 -33.18
N TYR A 367 17.75 11.86 -32.39
CA TYR A 367 17.26 10.56 -32.84
C TYR A 367 16.22 9.96 -31.89
N VAL A 368 15.52 8.91 -32.31
CA VAL A 368 14.58 8.13 -31.49
C VAL A 368 15.09 6.70 -31.36
N ILE A 369 15.20 6.20 -30.13
CA ILE A 369 15.39 4.77 -29.85
C ILE A 369 14.01 4.12 -29.79
N SER A 370 13.73 3.20 -30.69
CA SER A 370 12.40 2.63 -30.90
C SER A 370 12.42 1.10 -30.75
N GLY A 371 11.84 0.58 -29.67
CA GLY A 371 11.92 -0.84 -29.30
C GLY A 371 10.60 -1.60 -29.42
N HIS A 372 10.68 -2.88 -29.80
CA HIS A 372 9.61 -3.88 -29.71
C HIS A 372 10.05 -5.07 -28.85
N GLY A 373 9.11 -5.69 -28.12
CA GLY A 373 9.41 -6.87 -27.30
C GLY A 373 10.51 -6.60 -26.28
N LYS A 374 11.63 -7.32 -26.34
CA LYS A 374 12.77 -7.09 -25.43
C LYS A 374 13.31 -5.65 -25.45
N GLY A 375 13.34 -5.01 -26.63
CA GLY A 375 13.78 -3.62 -26.77
C GLY A 375 12.85 -2.63 -26.06
N ARG A 376 11.53 -2.85 -26.21
CA ARG A 376 10.49 -2.10 -25.49
C ARG A 376 10.66 -2.22 -23.97
N ASP A 377 10.85 -3.45 -23.51
CA ASP A 377 10.98 -3.76 -22.09
C ASP A 377 12.29 -3.17 -21.52
N PHE A 378 13.37 -3.17 -22.31
CA PHE A 378 14.59 -2.46 -21.95
C PHE A 378 14.35 -0.97 -21.79
N ILE A 379 13.74 -0.31 -22.78
CA ILE A 379 13.49 1.15 -22.74
C ILE A 379 12.67 1.51 -21.50
N ARG A 380 11.60 0.79 -21.20
CA ARG A 380 10.75 1.04 -20.02
C ARG A 380 11.45 0.87 -18.69
N SER A 381 12.37 -0.09 -18.60
CA SER A 381 13.06 -0.40 -17.34
C SER A 381 14.33 0.42 -17.11
N ASN A 382 14.89 1.02 -18.17
CA ASN A 382 16.26 1.56 -18.13
C ASN A 382 16.40 2.99 -18.67
N ILE A 383 15.42 3.50 -19.42
CA ILE A 383 15.46 4.85 -19.98
C ILE A 383 14.41 5.70 -19.29
N VAL A 384 14.86 6.78 -18.67
CA VAL A 384 14.03 7.78 -18.01
C VAL A 384 14.19 9.13 -18.69
N LEU A 385 13.21 10.03 -18.55
CA LEU A 385 13.33 11.39 -19.04
C LEU A 385 14.58 12.06 -18.47
N GLY A 386 15.21 12.92 -19.26
CA GLY A 386 16.43 13.64 -18.90
C GLY A 386 17.71 12.80 -18.82
N ALA A 387 17.65 11.48 -19.03
CA ALA A 387 18.84 10.63 -19.10
C ALA A 387 19.73 10.99 -20.29
N THR A 388 21.04 10.80 -20.14
CA THR A 388 21.99 10.98 -21.24
C THR A 388 22.18 9.66 -21.96
N VAL A 389 22.08 9.70 -23.29
CA VAL A 389 22.26 8.58 -24.19
C VAL A 389 23.46 8.85 -25.08
N VAL A 390 24.38 7.88 -25.13
CA VAL A 390 25.49 7.91 -26.10
C VAL A 390 25.31 6.76 -27.07
N LEU A 391 25.25 7.08 -28.36
CA LEU A 391 25.09 6.10 -29.42
C LEU A 391 26.46 5.64 -29.97
N ASP A 392 26.75 4.35 -29.87
CA ASP A 392 27.90 3.71 -30.51
C ASP A 392 27.44 3.03 -31.80
N LYS A 393 27.63 3.74 -32.92
CA LYS A 393 27.24 3.24 -34.24
C LYS A 393 28.11 2.10 -34.77
N VAL A 394 29.34 1.97 -34.26
CA VAL A 394 30.28 0.96 -34.74
C VAL A 394 29.91 -0.41 -34.17
N ASN A 395 29.61 -0.45 -32.87
CA ASN A 395 29.26 -1.70 -32.19
C ASN A 395 27.74 -1.96 -32.15
N LYS A 396 26.92 -1.06 -32.71
CA LYS A 396 25.45 -1.08 -32.65
C LYS A 396 24.89 -1.13 -31.23
N ARG A 397 25.42 -0.26 -30.38
CA ARG A 397 25.04 -0.14 -28.97
C ARG A 397 24.66 1.28 -28.63
N TYR A 398 23.89 1.44 -27.57
CA TYR A 398 23.71 2.73 -26.92
C TYR A 398 23.86 2.56 -25.42
N SER A 399 24.46 3.56 -24.79
CA SER A 399 24.58 3.62 -23.34
C SER A 399 23.58 4.64 -22.82
N VAL A 400 22.96 4.36 -21.68
CA VAL A 400 22.00 5.24 -21.03
C VAL A 400 22.49 5.49 -19.62
N SER A 401 22.66 6.76 -19.27
CA SER A 401 23.15 7.18 -17.97
C SER A 401 22.11 8.03 -17.28
N THR A 402 21.71 7.64 -16.06
CA THR A 402 20.90 8.49 -15.20
C THR A 402 21.74 9.70 -14.79
N THR A 403 21.21 10.91 -14.92
CA THR A 403 21.91 12.15 -14.56
C THR A 403 21.10 12.93 -13.53
N LEU A 404 21.68 13.98 -12.93
CA LEU A 404 20.91 14.94 -12.13
C LEU A 404 19.76 15.57 -12.95
N ASN A 405 19.94 15.72 -14.26
CA ASN A 405 18.88 16.14 -15.17
C ASN A 405 17.71 15.15 -15.22
N SER A 406 17.96 13.84 -15.12
CA SER A 406 16.88 12.86 -15.06
C SER A 406 15.96 13.05 -13.86
N TYR A 407 16.54 13.26 -12.67
CA TYR A 407 15.78 13.51 -11.45
C TYR A 407 14.96 14.80 -11.54
N TYR A 408 15.58 15.85 -12.09
CA TYR A 408 14.93 17.14 -12.29
C TYR A 408 13.75 17.05 -13.27
N GLU A 409 13.94 16.48 -14.46
CA GLU A 409 12.89 16.43 -15.51
C GLU A 409 11.71 15.53 -15.11
N ASN A 410 11.96 14.45 -14.38
CA ASN A 410 10.89 13.63 -13.80
C ASN A 410 10.04 14.46 -12.83
N LEU A 411 10.68 15.18 -11.91
CA LEU A 411 9.96 16.02 -10.94
C LEU A 411 9.22 17.18 -11.61
N VAL A 412 9.81 17.82 -12.63
CA VAL A 412 9.13 18.84 -13.45
C VAL A 412 7.88 18.26 -14.11
N THR A 413 7.96 17.05 -14.66
CA THR A 413 6.83 16.36 -15.30
C THR A 413 5.71 16.10 -14.30
N GLU A 414 6.06 15.60 -13.11
CA GLU A 414 5.11 15.34 -12.04
C GLU A 414 4.44 16.62 -11.53
N VAL A 415 5.21 17.68 -11.26
CA VAL A 415 4.69 18.99 -10.84
C VAL A 415 3.77 19.57 -11.93
N ASN A 416 4.19 19.55 -13.19
CA ASN A 416 3.37 20.06 -14.29
C ASN A 416 2.05 19.29 -14.45
N SER A 417 2.07 17.97 -14.21
CA SER A 417 0.87 17.14 -14.20
C SER A 417 -0.10 17.58 -13.10
N VAL A 418 0.36 17.72 -11.85
CA VAL A 418 -0.53 18.13 -10.74
C VAL A 418 -1.01 19.56 -10.87
N VAL A 419 -0.17 20.48 -11.38
CA VAL A 419 -0.54 21.87 -11.68
C VAL A 419 -1.61 21.92 -12.76
N THR A 420 -1.46 21.13 -13.83
CA THR A 420 -2.46 21.06 -14.91
C THR A 420 -3.80 20.56 -14.40
N GLN A 421 -3.79 19.51 -13.58
CA GLN A 421 -4.99 18.96 -12.96
C GLN A 421 -5.67 19.97 -12.01
N ALA A 422 -4.90 20.63 -11.14
CA ALA A 422 -5.36 21.68 -10.24
C ALA A 422 -6.01 22.86 -11.01
N GLN A 423 -5.33 23.38 -12.03
CA GLN A 423 -5.86 24.44 -12.88
C GLN A 423 -7.13 23.99 -13.62
N GLN A 424 -7.19 22.73 -14.05
CA GLN A 424 -8.39 22.19 -14.66
C GLN A 424 -9.56 22.14 -13.68
N ARG A 425 -9.34 21.72 -12.43
CA ARG A 425 -10.38 21.73 -11.39
C ARG A 425 -10.90 23.14 -11.12
N ILE A 426 -10.01 24.14 -11.05
CA ILE A 426 -10.41 25.56 -10.97
C ILE A 426 -11.28 25.96 -12.17
N ARG A 427 -10.81 25.68 -13.40
CA ARG A 427 -11.57 25.99 -14.64
C ARG A 427 -12.94 25.30 -14.69
N GLN A 428 -13.03 24.10 -14.15
CA GLN A 428 -14.26 23.30 -14.08
C GLN A 428 -15.16 23.66 -12.89
N LEU A 429 -14.80 24.71 -12.13
CA LEU A 429 -15.56 25.22 -10.99
C LEU A 429 -15.76 24.18 -9.88
N TYR A 430 -14.77 23.31 -9.67
CA TYR A 430 -14.70 22.55 -8.41
C TYR A 430 -14.53 23.52 -7.25
N ASP A 431 -15.18 23.22 -6.13
CA ASP A 431 -15.13 24.06 -4.94
C ASP A 431 -13.85 23.80 -4.13
N VAL A 432 -12.78 24.43 -4.60
CA VAL A 432 -11.43 24.41 -4.03
C VAL A 432 -11.02 25.84 -3.65
N ASP A 433 -10.05 25.96 -2.74
CA ASP A 433 -9.42 27.27 -2.46
C ASP A 433 -8.50 27.65 -3.62
N SER A 434 -9.05 28.37 -4.61
CA SER A 434 -8.32 28.72 -5.83
C SER A 434 -7.21 29.73 -5.59
N GLU A 435 -7.32 30.58 -4.56
CA GLU A 435 -6.29 31.56 -4.20
C GLU A 435 -5.08 30.84 -3.60
N LEU A 436 -5.29 29.99 -2.59
CA LEU A 436 -4.24 29.20 -1.98
C LEU A 436 -3.62 28.23 -2.98
N LEU A 437 -4.42 27.56 -3.82
CA LEU A 437 -3.93 26.65 -4.84
C LEU A 437 -3.06 27.39 -5.87
N THR A 438 -3.45 28.60 -6.30
CA THR A 438 -2.64 29.44 -7.19
C THR A 438 -1.34 29.87 -6.53
N GLN A 439 -1.37 30.23 -5.24
CA GLN A 439 -0.17 30.57 -4.47
C GLN A 439 0.80 29.37 -4.40
N LYS A 440 0.29 28.17 -4.10
CA LYS A 440 1.11 26.96 -4.00
C LYS A 440 1.69 26.54 -5.35
N ILE A 441 0.93 26.70 -6.44
CA ILE A 441 1.43 26.51 -7.81
C ILE A 441 2.60 27.45 -8.09
N GLN A 442 2.50 28.74 -7.73
CA GLN A 442 3.59 29.69 -7.93
C GLN A 442 4.83 29.34 -7.09
N LEU A 443 4.64 28.92 -5.84
CA LEU A 443 5.73 28.47 -4.98
C LEU A 443 6.43 27.23 -5.55
N ALA A 444 5.69 26.26 -6.08
CA ALA A 444 6.25 25.09 -6.73
C ALA A 444 7.07 25.45 -7.98
N GLN A 445 6.57 26.38 -8.80
CA GLN A 445 7.28 26.87 -9.98
C GLN A 445 8.57 27.63 -9.62
N ASN A 446 8.54 28.45 -8.58
CA ASN A 446 9.74 29.13 -8.09
C ASN A 446 10.77 28.13 -7.55
N ALA A 447 10.33 27.16 -6.74
CA ALA A 447 11.21 26.13 -6.19
C ALA A 447 11.82 25.23 -7.29
N LEU A 448 11.08 24.96 -8.38
CA LEU A 448 11.63 24.30 -9.55
C LEU A 448 12.73 25.13 -10.24
N ALA A 449 12.54 26.44 -10.37
CA ALA A 449 13.56 27.34 -10.95
C ALA A 449 14.83 27.40 -10.08
N ASP A 450 14.67 27.41 -8.75
CA ASP A 450 15.79 27.34 -7.81
C ASP A 450 16.52 26.00 -7.92
N LEU A 451 15.78 24.88 -7.95
CA LEU A 451 16.35 23.54 -8.16
C LEU A 451 17.09 23.43 -9.49
N GLN A 452 16.57 24.02 -10.57
CA GLN A 452 17.23 24.07 -11.87
C GLN A 452 18.57 24.83 -11.80
N SER A 453 18.61 25.94 -11.06
CA SER A 453 19.83 26.73 -10.88
C SER A 453 20.89 25.94 -10.11
N VAL A 454 20.49 25.27 -9.02
CA VAL A 454 21.36 24.39 -8.24
C VAL A 454 21.89 23.25 -9.09
N LYS A 455 21.02 22.57 -9.83
CA LYS A 455 21.40 21.51 -10.78
C LYS A 455 22.50 21.96 -11.73
N VAL A 456 22.30 23.09 -12.42
CA VAL A 456 23.26 23.60 -13.42
C VAL A 456 24.61 23.94 -12.77
N GLU A 457 24.60 24.53 -11.58
CA GLU A 457 25.82 24.80 -10.83
C GLU A 457 26.59 23.51 -10.51
N ILE A 458 25.88 22.46 -10.08
CA ILE A 458 26.47 21.16 -9.75
C ILE A 458 27.05 20.51 -11.01
N GLU A 459 26.31 20.48 -12.10
CA GLU A 459 26.78 19.91 -13.38
C GLU A 459 28.05 20.61 -13.88
N GLN A 460 28.10 21.94 -13.83
CA GLN A 460 29.29 22.71 -14.20
C GLN A 460 30.49 22.39 -13.30
N LYS A 461 30.28 22.27 -11.98
CA LYS A 461 31.35 21.94 -11.03
C LYS A 461 31.84 20.50 -11.20
N ILE A 462 30.96 19.56 -11.52
CA ILE A 462 31.32 18.17 -11.83
C ILE A 462 32.14 18.12 -13.12
N GLU A 463 31.73 18.83 -14.17
CA GLU A 463 32.43 18.87 -15.46
C GLU A 463 33.84 19.46 -15.34
N GLN A 464 34.05 20.43 -14.46
CA GLN A 464 35.36 21.00 -14.16
C GLN A 464 36.33 20.02 -13.48
N GLY A 465 35.85 18.90 -12.93
CA GLY A 465 36.68 17.78 -12.47
C GLY A 465 37.48 18.00 -11.17
N ASN A 466 37.21 19.06 -10.39
CA ASN A 466 38.04 19.46 -9.23
C ASN A 466 37.28 19.46 -7.88
N LEU A 467 36.17 18.73 -7.76
CA LEU A 467 35.41 18.64 -6.50
C LEU A 467 36.03 17.61 -5.55
N THR A 468 36.16 17.97 -4.26
CA THR A 468 36.38 16.97 -3.20
C THR A 468 35.09 16.18 -2.93
N ASP A 469 35.21 14.99 -2.34
CA ASP A 469 34.03 14.17 -1.96
C ASP A 469 33.08 14.92 -1.02
N GLU A 470 33.63 15.70 -0.08
CA GLU A 470 32.85 16.53 0.86
C GLU A 470 32.11 17.66 0.16
N GLN A 471 32.73 18.31 -0.83
CA GLN A 471 32.08 19.35 -1.64
C GLN A 471 30.99 18.75 -2.52
N ARG A 472 31.27 17.58 -3.11
CA ARG A 472 30.31 16.84 -3.92
C ARG A 472 29.09 16.45 -3.07
N LEU A 473 29.30 15.86 -1.89
CA LEU A 473 28.23 15.50 -0.98
C LEU A 473 27.38 16.73 -0.61
N SER A 474 28.02 17.83 -0.21
CA SER A 474 27.32 19.08 0.14
C SER A 474 26.37 19.56 -0.96
N LEU A 475 26.87 19.58 -2.19
CA LEU A 475 26.13 19.99 -3.37
C LEU A 475 24.93 19.06 -3.62
N LEU A 476 25.13 17.74 -3.53
CA LEU A 476 24.05 16.77 -3.73
C LEU A 476 23.00 16.83 -2.62
N MET A 477 23.39 17.04 -1.37
CA MET A 477 22.45 17.20 -0.26
C MET A 477 21.65 18.50 -0.37
N ASN A 478 22.28 19.58 -0.84
CA ASN A 478 21.58 20.82 -1.15
C ASN A 478 20.54 20.60 -2.27
N TYR A 479 20.92 19.91 -3.36
CA TYR A 479 19.98 19.53 -4.41
C TYR A 479 18.81 18.70 -3.86
N ASN A 480 19.08 17.69 -3.03
CA ASN A 480 18.03 16.85 -2.44
C ASN A 480 17.06 17.68 -1.57
N ASN A 481 17.57 18.66 -0.82
CA ASN A 481 16.73 19.53 0.00
C ASN A 481 15.76 20.36 -0.85
N TYR A 482 16.21 20.94 -1.96
CA TYR A 482 15.33 21.62 -2.93
C TYR A 482 14.34 20.64 -3.57
N GLN A 483 14.79 19.44 -3.92
CA GLN A 483 13.93 18.39 -4.48
C GLN A 483 12.78 18.05 -3.52
N LEU A 484 13.08 17.81 -2.24
CA LEU A 484 12.09 17.53 -1.20
C LEU A 484 11.11 18.69 -1.00
N GLN A 485 11.59 19.95 -1.05
CA GLN A 485 10.72 21.12 -0.99
C GLN A 485 9.72 21.15 -2.15
N VAL A 486 10.18 20.89 -3.38
CA VAL A 486 9.32 20.81 -4.56
C VAL A 486 8.30 19.67 -4.41
N SER A 487 8.73 18.48 -3.99
CA SER A 487 7.83 17.33 -3.79
C SER A 487 6.78 17.58 -2.70
N ARG A 488 7.12 18.29 -1.61
CA ARG A 488 6.13 18.70 -0.60
C ARG A 488 5.09 19.65 -1.17
N LEU A 489 5.50 20.65 -1.96
CA LEU A 489 4.59 21.58 -2.63
C LEU A 489 3.70 20.87 -3.65
N GLN A 490 4.25 19.91 -4.41
CA GLN A 490 3.49 19.03 -5.30
C GLN A 490 2.40 18.26 -4.53
N ASN A 491 2.73 17.67 -3.39
CA ASN A 491 1.79 16.94 -2.54
C ASN A 491 0.70 17.88 -1.99
N GLU A 492 1.07 19.08 -1.53
CA GLU A 492 0.11 20.10 -1.09
C GLU A 492 -0.84 20.52 -2.21
N ILE A 493 -0.35 20.77 -3.43
CA ILE A 493 -1.18 21.07 -4.61
C ILE A 493 -2.15 19.94 -4.90
N THR A 494 -1.67 18.70 -4.82
CA THR A 494 -2.49 17.49 -5.03
C THR A 494 -3.64 17.44 -4.03
N THR A 495 -3.34 17.62 -2.75
CA THR A 495 -4.34 17.59 -1.69
C THR A 495 -5.33 18.77 -1.76
N LEU A 496 -4.83 20.00 -1.93
CA LEU A 496 -5.66 21.21 -2.04
C LEU A 496 -6.56 21.22 -3.27
N SER A 497 -6.24 20.40 -4.27
CA SER A 497 -7.10 20.23 -5.44
C SER A 497 -8.37 19.43 -5.15
N ALA A 498 -8.49 18.79 -3.97
CA ALA A 498 -9.65 17.99 -3.60
C ALA A 498 -10.86 18.86 -3.23
N GLU A 499 -12.04 18.44 -3.70
CA GLU A 499 -13.29 19.12 -3.34
C GLU A 499 -13.92 18.45 -2.11
N SER A 500 -14.30 19.26 -1.12
CA SER A 500 -14.98 18.77 0.08
C SER A 500 -16.48 18.60 -0.16
N LYS A 501 -17.00 17.40 0.10
CA LYS A 501 -18.44 17.10 -0.04
C LYS A 501 -19.24 17.62 1.18
N PRO A 502 -20.42 18.23 0.97
CA PRO A 502 -21.27 18.74 2.06
C PRO A 502 -21.97 17.63 2.85
N VAL A 503 -22.14 16.46 2.25
CA VAL A 503 -22.69 15.26 2.88
C VAL A 503 -21.72 14.12 2.61
N SER A 504 -21.12 13.59 3.68
CA SER A 504 -20.15 12.49 3.64
C SER A 504 -19.95 11.95 5.05
N ALA A 505 -19.88 10.63 5.18
CA ALA A 505 -19.36 10.04 6.40
C ALA A 505 -17.83 10.08 6.38
N ARG A 506 -17.26 10.69 7.42
CA ARG A 506 -15.81 10.87 7.58
C ARG A 506 -15.45 10.16 8.88
N GLY A 507 -15.21 8.86 8.73
CA GLY A 507 -15.05 7.92 9.82
C GLY A 507 -13.61 7.67 10.21
N VAL A 508 -13.41 7.21 11.45
CA VAL A 508 -12.16 6.60 11.91
C VAL A 508 -12.47 5.43 12.85
N TRP A 509 -11.75 4.31 12.70
CA TRP A 509 -11.69 3.29 13.75
C TRP A 509 -10.72 3.74 14.84
N HIS A 510 -11.22 3.91 16.05
CA HIS A 510 -10.46 4.44 17.17
C HIS A 510 -10.15 3.34 18.19
N ARG A 511 -8.85 3.10 18.40
CA ARG A 511 -8.34 2.23 19.47
C ARG A 511 -8.10 3.04 20.74
N PRO A 512 -8.72 2.68 21.87
CA PRO A 512 -8.51 3.33 23.17
C PRO A 512 -7.04 3.28 23.62
N VAL A 513 -6.45 4.46 23.81
CA VAL A 513 -5.08 4.61 24.36
C VAL A 513 -5.00 5.68 25.45
N GLU A 514 -6.04 6.50 25.57
CA GLU A 514 -6.11 7.63 26.47
C GLU A 514 -6.38 7.18 27.91
N THR A 515 -5.69 7.84 28.84
CA THR A 515 -5.73 7.53 30.27
C THR A 515 -6.49 8.57 31.08
N SER A 516 -6.95 9.65 30.45
CA SER A 516 -7.73 10.71 31.11
C SER A 516 -8.76 11.35 30.18
N TYR A 517 -9.77 12.01 30.76
CA TYR A 517 -10.75 12.77 29.97
C TYR A 517 -10.10 13.88 29.13
N ALA A 518 -9.07 14.54 29.65
CA ALA A 518 -8.39 15.61 28.93
C ALA A 518 -7.69 15.10 27.66
N GLU A 519 -7.10 13.91 27.71
CA GLU A 519 -6.51 13.24 26.54
C GLU A 519 -7.58 12.86 25.52
N ILE A 520 -8.68 12.25 25.99
CA ILE A 520 -9.86 11.94 25.16
C ILE A 520 -10.35 13.21 24.46
N GLU A 521 -10.58 14.28 25.22
CA GLU A 521 -11.11 15.53 24.68
C GLU A 521 -10.16 16.14 23.65
N ASN A 522 -8.85 16.09 23.90
CA ASN A 522 -7.87 16.61 22.95
C ASN A 522 -7.91 15.86 21.61
N ASN A 523 -8.00 14.52 21.65
CA ASN A 523 -8.07 13.70 20.43
C ASN A 523 -9.41 13.89 19.70
N VAL A 524 -10.52 13.95 20.43
CA VAL A 524 -11.85 14.20 19.85
C VAL A 524 -11.96 15.59 19.26
N ARG A 525 -11.41 16.62 19.92
CA ARG A 525 -11.34 17.98 19.36
C ARG A 525 -10.55 17.98 18.06
N MET A 526 -9.39 17.33 18.03
CA MET A 526 -8.59 17.20 16.81
C MET A 526 -9.39 16.52 15.69
N TYR A 527 -10.12 15.43 15.97
CA TYR A 527 -11.01 14.80 14.99
C TYR A 527 -12.02 15.79 14.40
N SER A 528 -12.65 16.60 15.25
CA SER A 528 -13.59 17.64 14.82
C SER A 528 -12.90 18.69 13.93
N GLU A 529 -11.71 19.15 14.31
CA GLU A 529 -10.91 20.15 13.58
C GLU A 529 -10.46 19.68 12.19
N ILE A 530 -10.18 18.39 12.02
CA ILE A 530 -9.85 17.77 10.71
C ILE A 530 -11.09 17.27 9.96
N GLY A 531 -12.28 17.50 10.51
CA GLY A 531 -13.57 17.23 9.88
C GLY A 531 -14.09 15.80 9.97
N ILE A 532 -13.56 14.96 10.87
CA ILE A 532 -14.15 13.65 11.21
C ILE A 532 -15.49 13.87 11.91
N ASN A 533 -16.51 13.13 11.51
CA ASN A 533 -17.88 13.25 12.05
C ASN A 533 -18.47 11.90 12.52
N LEU A 534 -17.71 10.81 12.40
CA LEU A 534 -18.10 9.47 12.85
C LEU A 534 -16.87 8.75 13.44
N VAL A 535 -17.04 8.10 14.59
CA VAL A 535 -16.00 7.27 15.22
C VAL A 535 -16.56 5.89 15.53
N PHE A 536 -15.82 4.87 15.13
CA PHE A 536 -16.02 3.49 15.56
C PHE A 536 -15.02 3.20 16.69
N VAL A 537 -15.45 3.30 17.94
CA VAL A 537 -14.56 3.14 19.12
C VAL A 537 -14.49 1.69 19.55
N GLU A 538 -13.28 1.14 19.61
CA GLU A 538 -13.02 -0.24 20.00
C GLU A 538 -13.53 -0.49 21.43
N THR A 539 -14.52 -1.37 21.57
CA THR A 539 -15.37 -1.50 22.76
C THR A 539 -15.28 -2.90 23.38
N LEU A 540 -15.24 -3.94 22.55
CA LEU A 540 -14.93 -5.31 22.98
C LEU A 540 -13.74 -5.77 22.16
N TYR A 541 -12.60 -5.97 22.82
CA TYR A 541 -11.36 -6.32 22.14
C TYR A 541 -10.42 -7.11 23.03
N ASN A 542 -9.74 -8.10 22.45
CA ASN A 542 -8.89 -9.04 23.18
C ASN A 542 -9.58 -9.70 24.40
N GLY A 543 -10.91 -9.88 24.34
CA GLY A 543 -11.72 -10.41 25.44
C GLY A 543 -11.93 -9.45 26.62
N TYR A 544 -11.66 -8.14 26.45
CA TYR A 544 -11.89 -7.10 27.46
C TYR A 544 -12.89 -6.05 26.98
N SER A 545 -13.59 -5.42 27.92
CA SER A 545 -14.56 -4.35 27.67
C SER A 545 -13.97 -2.96 27.92
N ALA A 546 -14.34 -1.99 27.08
CA ALA A 546 -14.05 -0.56 27.26
C ALA A 546 -15.04 0.17 28.20
N PHE A 547 -16.08 -0.52 28.66
CA PHE A 547 -17.05 -0.01 29.64
C PHE A 547 -17.25 -1.01 30.78
N ARG A 548 -17.86 -0.58 31.88
CA ARG A 548 -18.08 -1.46 33.05
C ARG A 548 -19.32 -2.35 32.84
N THR A 549 -19.12 -3.40 32.07
CA THR A 549 -20.18 -4.38 31.80
C THR A 549 -20.56 -5.22 33.02
N SER A 550 -21.79 -5.75 33.03
CA SER A 550 -22.27 -6.76 33.98
C SER A 550 -21.79 -8.17 33.63
N ILE A 551 -21.18 -8.35 32.46
CA ILE A 551 -20.72 -9.64 31.94
C ILE A 551 -19.33 -9.98 32.49
N ALA A 552 -19.27 -10.91 33.44
CA ALA A 552 -18.02 -11.25 34.15
C ALA A 552 -16.91 -11.82 33.24
N ASP A 553 -17.28 -12.47 32.14
CA ASP A 553 -16.32 -13.05 31.19
C ASP A 553 -15.60 -12.01 30.33
N PHE A 554 -16.14 -10.79 30.22
CA PHE A 554 -15.53 -9.66 29.51
C PHE A 554 -15.21 -8.53 30.49
N PRO A 555 -14.21 -8.70 31.37
CA PRO A 555 -13.89 -7.71 32.39
C PRO A 555 -13.47 -6.37 31.77
N TYR A 556 -13.53 -5.31 32.58
CA TYR A 556 -13.02 -4.00 32.19
C TYR A 556 -11.53 -4.09 31.82
N ASN A 557 -11.16 -3.45 30.70
CA ASN A 557 -9.79 -3.55 30.19
C ASN A 557 -8.79 -2.93 31.18
N PRO A 558 -7.80 -3.69 31.66
CA PRO A 558 -6.84 -3.21 32.67
C PRO A 558 -5.88 -2.13 32.14
N ARG A 559 -5.83 -1.90 30.82
CA ARG A 559 -5.06 -0.79 30.22
C ARG A 559 -5.76 0.57 30.32
N LEU A 560 -7.06 0.58 30.60
CA LEU A 560 -7.85 1.80 30.73
C LEU A 560 -7.88 2.26 32.19
N ASP A 561 -7.83 3.57 32.41
CA ASP A 561 -7.96 4.16 33.75
C ASP A 561 -9.37 3.91 34.32
N TYR A 562 -9.52 4.00 35.63
CA TYR A 562 -10.77 3.88 36.36
C TYR A 562 -11.46 5.23 36.59
N ASN A 563 -10.80 6.37 36.37
CA ASN A 563 -11.35 7.68 36.69
C ASN A 563 -11.25 8.66 35.52
N TYR A 564 -12.40 9.01 34.93
CA TYR A 564 -12.51 10.05 33.91
C TYR A 564 -13.44 11.16 34.42
N ALA A 565 -12.98 12.41 34.39
CA ALA A 565 -13.76 13.55 34.84
C ALA A 565 -13.51 14.81 34.01
N ASP A 566 -14.58 15.53 33.69
CA ASP A 566 -14.58 16.89 33.14
C ASP A 566 -15.10 17.86 34.22
N GLY A 567 -14.18 18.46 34.98
CA GLY A 567 -14.53 19.25 36.15
C GLY A 567 -15.31 18.43 37.19
N ASP A 568 -16.54 18.84 37.49
CA ASP A 568 -17.44 18.15 38.43
C ASP A 568 -18.17 16.94 37.79
N ASN A 569 -18.16 16.82 36.46
CA ASN A 569 -18.79 15.70 35.75
C ASN A 569 -17.88 14.48 35.81
N LYS A 570 -18.29 13.44 36.52
CA LYS A 570 -17.59 12.15 36.58
C LYS A 570 -18.26 11.14 35.66
N TYR A 571 -17.47 10.45 34.85
CA TYR A 571 -17.94 9.40 33.97
C TYR A 571 -17.72 8.03 34.60
N ALA A 572 -18.59 7.08 34.28
CA ALA A 572 -18.53 5.73 34.84
C ALA A 572 -17.30 4.95 34.38
N ASP A 573 -16.85 5.16 33.15
CA ASP A 573 -15.76 4.47 32.48
C ASP A 573 -15.28 5.23 31.22
N TYR A 574 -14.28 4.65 30.56
CA TYR A 574 -13.69 5.18 29.31
C TYR A 574 -14.74 5.43 28.24
N LEU A 575 -15.55 4.42 27.89
CA LEU A 575 -16.49 4.54 26.77
C LEU A 575 -17.55 5.63 27.01
N THR A 576 -18.04 5.73 28.25
CA THR A 576 -18.97 6.79 28.65
C THR A 576 -18.34 8.18 28.53
N ALA A 577 -17.08 8.33 28.97
CA ALA A 577 -16.32 9.57 28.85
C ALA A 577 -16.05 9.95 27.38
N PHE A 578 -15.66 8.97 26.57
CA PHE A 578 -15.38 9.12 25.15
C PHE A 578 -16.62 9.56 24.36
N ALA A 579 -17.76 8.87 24.57
CA ALA A 579 -19.01 9.24 23.93
C ALA A 579 -19.48 10.65 24.33
N ALA A 580 -19.30 11.04 25.60
CA ALA A 580 -19.61 12.39 26.06
C ALA A 580 -18.73 13.46 25.40
N ALA A 581 -17.43 13.21 25.25
CA ALA A 581 -16.53 14.09 24.53
C ALA A 581 -16.93 14.21 23.05
N CYS A 582 -17.18 13.09 22.35
CA CYS A 582 -17.62 13.13 20.95
C CYS A 582 -18.92 13.94 20.76
N ASN A 583 -19.89 13.77 21.66
CA ASN A 583 -21.14 14.54 21.63
C ASN A 583 -20.90 16.06 21.77
N LYS A 584 -19.93 16.49 22.60
CA LYS A 584 -19.55 17.91 22.74
C LYS A 584 -19.08 18.52 21.43
N TYR A 585 -18.46 17.72 20.56
CA TYR A 585 -17.92 18.15 19.26
C TYR A 585 -18.76 17.71 18.05
N GLY A 586 -19.97 17.18 18.29
CA GLY A 586 -20.90 16.78 17.22
C GLY A 586 -20.44 15.57 16.41
N ILE A 587 -19.67 14.66 17.01
CA ILE A 587 -19.17 13.43 16.39
C ILE A 587 -20.06 12.26 16.83
N GLU A 588 -20.56 11.49 15.86
CA GLU A 588 -21.34 10.29 16.14
C GLU A 588 -20.43 9.12 16.56
N VAL A 589 -20.87 8.28 17.50
CA VAL A 589 -20.07 7.17 18.05
C VAL A 589 -20.80 5.84 17.91
N HIS A 590 -20.11 4.87 17.33
CA HIS A 590 -20.54 3.47 17.23
C HIS A 590 -19.55 2.59 18.00
N ALA A 591 -20.04 1.61 18.73
CA ALA A 591 -19.20 0.65 19.45
C ALA A 591 -18.65 -0.40 18.48
N TRP A 592 -17.34 -0.43 18.27
CA TRP A 592 -16.63 -1.43 17.47
C TRP A 592 -16.30 -2.65 18.32
N VAL A 593 -16.80 -3.82 17.93
CA VAL A 593 -16.67 -5.06 18.71
C VAL A 593 -16.02 -6.18 17.90
N GLU A 594 -14.98 -6.78 18.48
CA GLU A 594 -14.43 -8.07 18.04
C GLU A 594 -15.39 -9.16 18.52
N ASN A 595 -16.16 -9.76 17.61
CA ASN A 595 -17.25 -10.67 17.99
C ASN A 595 -16.72 -12.01 18.53
N PHE A 596 -16.07 -12.79 17.68
CA PHE A 596 -15.59 -14.13 18.04
C PHE A 596 -14.09 -14.19 18.34
N TYR A 597 -13.34 -13.18 17.91
CA TYR A 597 -11.92 -13.04 18.23
C TYR A 597 -11.76 -12.48 19.65
N VAL A 598 -10.88 -13.09 20.44
CA VAL A 598 -10.65 -12.71 21.85
C VAL A 598 -9.17 -12.47 22.17
N GLY A 599 -8.38 -12.13 21.16
CA GLY A 599 -6.97 -11.80 21.32
C GLY A 599 -6.04 -13.01 21.23
N THR A 600 -4.90 -12.93 21.91
CA THR A 600 -3.81 -13.92 21.84
C THR A 600 -3.46 -14.54 23.20
N GLN A 601 -4.15 -14.13 24.27
CA GLN A 601 -3.82 -14.52 25.64
C GLN A 601 -4.80 -15.58 26.15
N ASN A 602 -4.26 -16.70 26.65
CA ASN A 602 -5.06 -17.77 27.26
C ASN A 602 -5.54 -17.44 28.69
N THR A 603 -5.15 -16.29 29.23
CA THR A 603 -5.43 -15.88 30.62
C THR A 603 -6.62 -14.94 30.76
N VAL A 604 -7.20 -14.46 29.65
CA VAL A 604 -8.37 -13.59 29.67
C VAL A 604 -9.59 -14.39 30.18
N PRO A 605 -10.46 -13.84 31.06
CA PRO A 605 -11.48 -14.64 31.74
C PRO A 605 -12.39 -15.47 30.83
N VAL A 606 -12.88 -14.94 29.71
CA VAL A 606 -13.69 -15.73 28.77
C VAL A 606 -12.98 -16.99 28.27
N VAL A 607 -11.66 -16.94 28.07
CA VAL A 607 -10.84 -18.09 27.64
C VAL A 607 -10.54 -19.02 28.82
N ALA A 608 -10.17 -18.45 29.97
CA ALA A 608 -9.78 -19.21 31.14
C ALA A 608 -10.96 -19.94 31.81
N ASN A 609 -12.14 -19.32 31.83
CA ASN A 609 -13.35 -19.86 32.43
C ASN A 609 -14.03 -20.90 31.53
N HIS A 610 -13.94 -20.71 30.21
CA HIS A 610 -14.67 -21.53 29.22
C HIS A 610 -13.73 -22.10 28.14
N PRO A 611 -12.75 -22.95 28.50
CA PRO A 611 -11.84 -23.56 27.52
C PRO A 611 -12.57 -24.45 26.50
N ASP A 612 -13.77 -24.92 26.82
CA ASP A 612 -14.65 -25.70 25.95
C ASP A 612 -15.38 -24.86 24.89
N TRP A 613 -15.37 -23.52 25.02
CA TRP A 613 -15.94 -22.60 24.03
C TRP A 613 -14.96 -22.23 22.92
N LEU A 614 -13.69 -22.61 23.04
CA LEU A 614 -12.68 -22.28 22.05
C LEU A 614 -12.91 -23.00 20.72
N LEU A 615 -12.62 -22.28 19.64
CA LEU A 615 -12.61 -22.83 18.30
C LEU A 615 -11.39 -23.73 18.11
N TYR A 616 -11.61 -24.94 17.59
CA TYR A 616 -10.55 -25.89 17.28
C TYR A 616 -10.27 -25.96 15.78
N ASN A 617 -8.99 -26.05 15.43
CA ASN A 617 -8.51 -26.43 14.10
C ASN A 617 -8.68 -27.93 13.87
N ASP A 618 -8.58 -28.36 12.63
CA ASP A 618 -8.55 -29.78 12.22
C ASP A 618 -7.57 -30.64 13.02
N ASP A 619 -6.34 -30.18 13.23
CA ASP A 619 -5.28 -30.85 14.01
C ASP A 619 -5.53 -30.89 15.54
N GLY A 620 -6.54 -30.16 16.03
CA GLY A 620 -6.89 -30.08 17.45
C GLY A 620 -6.20 -28.97 18.25
N THR A 621 -5.45 -28.09 17.61
CA THR A 621 -4.96 -26.84 18.22
C THR A 621 -6.06 -25.77 18.24
N THR A 622 -5.90 -24.73 19.07
CA THR A 622 -6.85 -23.61 19.23
C THR A 622 -6.31 -22.27 18.73
N VAL A 623 -5.04 -22.22 18.36
CA VAL A 623 -4.39 -21.04 17.77
C VAL A 623 -4.64 -21.03 16.27
N GLN A 624 -5.19 -19.94 15.74
CA GLN A 624 -5.61 -19.85 14.34
C GLN A 624 -4.41 -19.56 13.42
N ARG A 625 -3.94 -20.60 12.72
CA ARG A 625 -2.66 -20.59 11.99
C ARG A 625 -2.58 -19.58 10.83
N ASN A 626 -3.72 -19.28 10.20
CA ASN A 626 -3.81 -18.40 9.03
C ASN A 626 -4.15 -16.93 9.36
N GLU A 627 -4.28 -16.55 10.64
CA GLU A 627 -4.58 -15.16 11.03
C GLU A 627 -3.31 -14.29 11.21
N GLY A 628 -2.11 -14.84 10.94
CA GLY A 628 -0.85 -14.09 11.05
C GLY A 628 -0.36 -13.85 12.48
N GLY A 629 -0.95 -14.53 13.48
CA GLY A 629 -0.53 -14.44 14.88
C GLY A 629 -1.16 -15.54 15.74
N ALA A 630 -0.88 -15.54 17.04
CA ALA A 630 -1.38 -16.52 18.00
C ALA A 630 -2.88 -16.31 18.36
N TYR A 631 -3.72 -16.11 17.34
CA TYR A 631 -5.10 -15.64 17.52
C TYR A 631 -5.98 -16.75 18.09
N ILE A 632 -6.86 -16.37 19.02
CA ILE A 632 -7.80 -17.25 19.68
C ILE A 632 -9.22 -16.79 19.35
N PHE A 633 -10.06 -17.74 18.98
CA PHE A 633 -11.46 -17.51 18.64
C PHE A 633 -12.36 -18.35 19.55
N LEU A 634 -13.51 -17.79 19.92
CA LEU A 634 -14.65 -18.53 20.44
C LEU A 634 -15.39 -19.17 19.26
N ASP A 635 -15.97 -20.36 19.46
CA ASP A 635 -16.70 -21.05 18.40
C ASP A 635 -18.05 -20.40 18.10
N PRO A 636 -18.26 -19.87 16.88
CA PRO A 636 -19.53 -19.28 16.49
C PRO A 636 -20.71 -20.25 16.51
N SER A 637 -20.47 -21.56 16.43
CA SER A 637 -21.54 -22.58 16.47
C SER A 637 -22.07 -22.83 17.88
N ASN A 638 -21.37 -22.36 18.92
CA ASN A 638 -21.79 -22.52 20.30
C ASN A 638 -22.84 -21.46 20.66
N THR A 639 -24.07 -21.90 20.94
CA THR A 639 -25.18 -21.02 21.30
C THR A 639 -24.96 -20.27 22.62
N GLU A 640 -24.18 -20.82 23.55
CA GLU A 640 -23.84 -20.13 24.80
C GLU A 640 -22.96 -18.91 24.55
N VAL A 641 -21.94 -19.05 23.69
CA VAL A 641 -21.10 -17.93 23.21
C VAL A 641 -21.97 -16.86 22.55
N GLN A 642 -22.86 -17.25 21.64
CA GLN A 642 -23.78 -16.32 20.98
C GLN A 642 -24.67 -15.56 21.98
N ASN A 643 -25.19 -16.26 23.01
CA ASN A 643 -26.04 -15.66 24.03
C ASN A 643 -25.26 -14.70 24.95
N LEU A 644 -24.00 -15.04 25.27
CA LEU A 644 -23.12 -14.17 26.05
C LEU A 644 -22.87 -12.84 25.34
N LEU A 645 -22.49 -12.90 24.06
CA LEU A 645 -22.22 -11.71 23.24
C LEU A 645 -23.49 -10.85 23.05
N ILE A 646 -24.64 -11.44 22.77
CA ILE A 646 -25.91 -10.70 22.72
C ILE A 646 -26.20 -10.02 24.06
N SER A 647 -25.97 -10.70 25.19
CA SER A 647 -26.16 -10.13 26.52
C SER A 647 -25.20 -8.96 26.77
N TYR A 648 -23.96 -9.05 26.31
CA TYR A 648 -23.00 -7.95 26.35
C TYR A 648 -23.46 -6.74 25.53
N TYR A 649 -23.99 -6.96 24.31
CA TYR A 649 -24.49 -5.86 23.47
C TYR A 649 -25.71 -5.16 24.09
N LYS A 650 -26.61 -5.92 24.74
CA LYS A 650 -27.73 -5.36 25.48
C LYS A 650 -27.25 -4.52 26.68
N ASP A 651 -26.33 -5.06 27.48
CA ASP A 651 -25.76 -4.35 28.64
C ASP A 651 -24.99 -3.08 28.23
N LEU A 652 -24.36 -3.06 27.05
CA LEU A 652 -23.76 -1.85 26.46
C LEU A 652 -24.81 -0.76 26.24
N PHE A 653 -25.89 -1.08 25.52
CA PHE A 653 -26.90 -0.08 25.20
C PHE A 653 -27.75 0.32 26.40
N ASP A 654 -27.87 -0.53 27.43
CA ASP A 654 -28.53 -0.18 28.70
C ASP A 654 -27.71 0.80 29.56
N LYS A 655 -26.39 0.88 29.34
CA LYS A 655 -25.47 1.64 30.22
C LYS A 655 -24.79 2.84 29.57
N VAL A 656 -24.68 2.87 28.24
CA VAL A 656 -23.90 3.90 27.53
C VAL A 656 -24.77 4.59 26.47
N ASP A 657 -25.59 5.54 26.92
CA ASP A 657 -26.59 6.26 26.10
C ASP A 657 -26.02 6.93 24.83
N GLY A 658 -24.76 7.38 24.89
CA GLY A 658 -24.11 8.13 23.81
C GLY A 658 -23.81 7.30 22.55
N ILE A 659 -23.88 5.97 22.62
CA ILE A 659 -23.60 5.08 21.48
C ILE A 659 -24.82 5.00 20.55
N GLN A 660 -24.62 5.27 19.25
CA GLN A 660 -25.67 5.29 18.23
C GLN A 660 -25.75 3.99 17.41
N GLY A 661 -24.72 3.15 17.46
CA GLY A 661 -24.72 1.88 16.76
C GLY A 661 -23.66 0.90 17.21
N LEU A 662 -23.76 -0.32 16.68
CA LEU A 662 -22.81 -1.42 16.89
C LEU A 662 -22.10 -1.72 15.56
N ASN A 663 -20.78 -1.71 15.55
CA ASN A 663 -19.93 -2.06 14.42
C ASN A 663 -19.34 -3.46 14.62
N LEU A 664 -19.79 -4.40 13.78
CA LEU A 664 -19.45 -5.82 13.86
C LEU A 664 -18.14 -6.08 13.13
N ASP A 665 -17.07 -6.29 13.88
CA ASP A 665 -15.80 -6.80 13.39
C ASP A 665 -15.57 -8.23 13.89
N TYR A 666 -14.71 -8.98 13.21
CA TYR A 666 -14.50 -10.41 13.45
C TYR A 666 -15.81 -11.22 13.55
N ILE A 667 -16.87 -10.76 12.86
CA ILE A 667 -18.14 -11.46 12.72
C ILE A 667 -17.99 -12.57 11.67
N ARG A 668 -17.15 -13.56 12.00
CA ARG A 668 -16.64 -14.57 11.06
C ARG A 668 -16.00 -15.75 11.76
N TYR A 669 -15.75 -16.80 10.99
CA TYR A 669 -14.70 -17.76 11.32
C TYR A 669 -13.32 -17.17 10.94
N PRO A 670 -12.24 -17.66 11.57
CA PRO A 670 -10.90 -17.29 11.15
C PRO A 670 -10.62 -17.74 9.72
N VAL A 671 -9.66 -17.09 9.08
CA VAL A 671 -9.20 -17.42 7.73
C VAL A 671 -8.83 -18.90 7.69
N SER A 672 -9.45 -19.65 6.77
CA SER A 672 -9.18 -21.07 6.63
C SER A 672 -9.35 -21.53 5.19
N ASP A 673 -8.67 -22.62 4.85
CA ASP A 673 -8.89 -23.37 3.62
C ASP A 673 -8.95 -24.89 3.93
N LYS A 674 -8.89 -25.75 2.91
CA LYS A 674 -8.98 -27.20 3.11
C LYS A 674 -7.72 -27.80 3.74
N SER A 675 -6.56 -27.17 3.55
CA SER A 675 -5.28 -27.63 4.09
C SER A 675 -5.10 -27.27 5.56
N GLU A 676 -5.69 -26.15 5.98
CA GLU A 676 -5.67 -25.69 7.36
C GLU A 676 -7.06 -25.22 7.77
N ASP A 677 -7.93 -26.17 8.10
CA ASP A 677 -9.35 -25.90 8.33
C ASP A 677 -9.70 -25.73 9.81
N THR A 678 -10.81 -25.04 10.07
CA THR A 678 -11.25 -24.61 11.41
C THR A 678 -12.71 -24.98 11.69
N GLY A 679 -13.15 -24.89 12.95
CA GLY A 679 -14.53 -25.21 13.33
C GLY A 679 -14.74 -26.65 13.79
N TYR A 680 -13.70 -27.34 14.24
CA TYR A 680 -13.76 -28.75 14.64
C TYR A 680 -14.11 -28.91 16.13
N THR A 681 -15.12 -28.17 16.60
CA THR A 681 -15.70 -28.35 17.93
C THR A 681 -16.69 -29.52 17.92
N LEU A 682 -16.96 -30.09 19.09
CA LEU A 682 -17.92 -31.19 19.20
C LEU A 682 -19.32 -30.78 18.72
N THR A 683 -19.73 -29.55 19.03
CA THR A 683 -21.02 -28.95 18.64
C THR A 683 -21.13 -28.87 17.12
N ALA A 684 -20.16 -28.23 16.46
CA ALA A 684 -20.19 -28.03 15.02
C ALA A 684 -20.12 -29.35 14.24
N MET A 685 -19.22 -30.26 14.64
CA MET A 685 -19.07 -31.56 13.97
C MET A 685 -20.34 -32.41 14.10
N LYS A 686 -20.96 -32.47 15.28
CA LYS A 686 -22.24 -33.18 15.49
C LYS A 686 -23.34 -32.64 14.59
N ALA A 687 -23.52 -31.32 14.60
CA ALA A 687 -24.58 -30.67 13.83
C ALA A 687 -24.39 -30.90 12.32
N PHE A 688 -23.19 -30.68 11.79
CA PHE A 688 -22.93 -30.90 10.36
C PHE A 688 -23.01 -32.37 9.95
N ALA A 689 -22.40 -33.28 10.72
CA ALA A 689 -22.44 -34.72 10.41
C ALA A 689 -23.87 -35.25 10.32
N ALA A 690 -24.78 -34.76 11.18
CA ALA A 690 -26.19 -35.12 11.13
C ALA A 690 -26.86 -34.72 9.80
N THR A 691 -26.49 -33.57 9.20
CA THR A 691 -26.99 -33.15 7.87
C THR A 691 -26.56 -34.10 6.75
N LYS A 692 -25.45 -34.82 6.97
CA LYS A 692 -24.90 -35.84 6.07
C LYS A 692 -25.36 -37.26 6.41
N GLY A 693 -26.29 -37.42 7.35
CA GLY A 693 -26.73 -38.73 7.84
C GLY A 693 -25.65 -39.49 8.61
N MET A 694 -24.54 -38.85 8.99
CA MET A 694 -23.50 -39.43 9.82
C MET A 694 -23.85 -39.21 11.30
N THR A 695 -23.91 -40.30 12.06
CA THR A 695 -24.06 -40.28 13.51
C THR A 695 -22.77 -40.72 14.19
N PHE A 696 -22.48 -40.14 15.35
CA PHE A 696 -21.37 -40.56 16.20
C PHE A 696 -21.86 -41.54 17.27
N SER A 697 -21.10 -42.61 17.50
CA SER A 697 -21.34 -43.52 18.61
C SER A 697 -20.94 -42.89 19.94
N GLU A 698 -21.47 -43.39 21.05
CA GLU A 698 -21.11 -42.89 22.38
C GLU A 698 -19.59 -42.91 22.60
N ALA A 699 -18.91 -43.97 22.16
CA ALA A 699 -17.46 -44.10 22.25
C ALA A 699 -16.69 -43.03 21.44
N GLN A 700 -17.25 -42.53 20.34
CA GLN A 700 -16.68 -41.43 19.56
C GLN A 700 -16.90 -40.08 20.23
N LEU A 701 -18.05 -39.90 20.89
CA LEU A 701 -18.41 -38.68 21.58
C LEU A 701 -17.66 -38.45 22.91
N VAL A 702 -17.01 -39.49 23.43
CA VAL A 702 -16.15 -39.40 24.64
C VAL A 702 -15.05 -38.35 24.51
N SER A 703 -14.54 -38.07 23.31
CA SER A 703 -13.58 -36.98 23.11
C SER A 703 -13.69 -36.32 21.74
N ARG A 704 -13.39 -35.00 21.68
CA ARG A 704 -13.33 -34.24 20.43
C ARG A 704 -12.41 -34.88 19.40
N GLU A 705 -11.24 -35.35 19.83
CA GLU A 705 -10.25 -36.00 18.96
C GLU A 705 -10.80 -37.28 18.28
N LYS A 706 -11.54 -38.10 19.03
CA LYS A 706 -12.20 -39.31 18.48
C LYS A 706 -13.29 -38.95 17.49
N THR A 707 -14.07 -37.92 17.79
CA THR A 707 -15.11 -37.39 16.89
C THR A 707 -14.48 -36.85 15.60
N ALA A 708 -13.42 -36.03 15.72
CA ALA A 708 -12.71 -35.43 14.60
C ALA A 708 -12.15 -36.49 13.64
N ARG A 709 -11.51 -37.54 14.16
CA ARG A 709 -11.03 -38.68 13.33
C ARG A 709 -12.11 -39.32 12.48
N LYS A 710 -13.35 -39.39 12.98
CA LYS A 710 -14.47 -39.92 12.20
C LYS A 710 -15.03 -38.87 11.25
N PHE A 711 -15.12 -37.62 11.70
CA PHE A 711 -15.66 -36.49 10.94
C PHE A 711 -14.87 -36.21 9.67
N VAL A 712 -13.52 -36.22 9.72
CA VAL A 712 -12.65 -35.95 8.56
C VAL A 712 -12.87 -36.93 7.38
N GLN A 713 -13.46 -38.10 7.63
CA GLN A 713 -13.82 -39.05 6.58
C GLN A 713 -14.88 -38.50 5.62
N LEU A 714 -15.64 -37.47 6.01
CA LEU A 714 -16.55 -36.76 5.11
C LEU A 714 -15.81 -35.99 4.00
N PHE A 715 -14.51 -35.76 4.14
CA PHE A 715 -13.72 -34.94 3.20
C PHE A 715 -12.58 -35.72 2.52
N ASP A 716 -12.49 -37.03 2.77
CA ASP A 716 -11.49 -37.94 2.21
C ASP A 716 -12.14 -38.92 1.22
N ALA A 717 -11.75 -38.80 -0.04
CA ALA A 717 -12.24 -39.60 -1.15
C ALA A 717 -12.09 -41.12 -0.93
N ASN A 718 -11.13 -41.56 -0.11
CA ASN A 718 -10.91 -42.98 0.17
C ASN A 718 -12.01 -43.61 1.04
N TYR A 719 -12.78 -42.78 1.75
CA TYR A 719 -13.87 -43.22 2.63
C TYR A 719 -15.26 -43.02 2.03
N LEU A 720 -15.36 -42.44 0.82
CA LEU A 720 -16.62 -42.05 0.20
C LEU A 720 -16.85 -42.82 -1.11
N VAL A 721 -18.08 -43.30 -1.31
CA VAL A 721 -18.43 -44.08 -2.50
C VAL A 721 -18.36 -43.22 -3.76
N GLY A 722 -18.73 -41.93 -3.68
CA GLY A 722 -18.62 -40.96 -4.75
C GLY A 722 -17.21 -40.38 -4.95
N GLY A 723 -16.20 -40.86 -4.20
CA GLY A 723 -14.80 -40.47 -4.35
C GLY A 723 -14.57 -38.97 -4.19
N GLN A 724 -13.70 -38.41 -5.04
CA GLN A 724 -13.26 -37.01 -4.95
C GLN A 724 -14.40 -36.00 -5.10
N ALA A 725 -15.35 -36.24 -6.00
CA ALA A 725 -16.47 -35.31 -6.24
C ALA A 725 -17.37 -35.18 -4.99
N GLU A 726 -17.62 -36.29 -4.30
CA GLU A 726 -18.39 -36.29 -3.04
C GLU A 726 -17.61 -35.60 -1.91
N ALA A 727 -16.29 -35.83 -1.82
CA ALA A 727 -15.43 -35.17 -0.83
C ALA A 727 -15.41 -33.64 -0.99
N GLU A 728 -15.33 -33.16 -2.24
CA GLU A 728 -15.37 -31.73 -2.56
C GLU A 728 -16.76 -31.13 -2.26
N ALA A 729 -17.83 -31.81 -2.66
CA ALA A 729 -19.20 -31.38 -2.34
C ALA A 729 -19.44 -31.31 -0.82
N ASN A 730 -18.97 -32.31 -0.06
CA ASN A 730 -19.07 -32.29 1.40
C ASN A 730 -18.28 -31.14 2.02
N TYR A 731 -17.10 -30.81 1.48
CA TYR A 731 -16.32 -29.68 1.98
C TYR A 731 -17.01 -28.34 1.68
N ASN A 732 -17.58 -28.17 0.48
CA ASN A 732 -18.37 -26.98 0.15
C ASN A 732 -19.60 -26.84 1.07
N ASP A 733 -20.31 -27.95 1.34
CA ASP A 733 -21.43 -27.94 2.28
C ASP A 733 -20.97 -27.60 3.72
N TRP A 734 -19.73 -27.94 4.10
CA TRP A 734 -19.14 -27.57 5.39
C TRP A 734 -18.77 -26.08 5.46
N VAL A 735 -18.32 -25.49 4.34
CA VAL A 735 -18.19 -24.04 4.19
C VAL A 735 -19.56 -23.38 4.36
N ASP A 736 -20.57 -23.84 3.62
CA ASP A 736 -21.94 -23.33 3.66
C ASP A 736 -22.55 -23.42 5.07
N TYR A 737 -22.35 -24.55 5.76
CA TYR A 737 -22.82 -24.71 7.14
C TYR A 737 -22.24 -23.63 8.06
N ARG A 738 -20.91 -23.44 8.05
CA ARG A 738 -20.26 -22.43 8.91
C ARG A 738 -20.68 -21.01 8.53
N THR A 739 -20.85 -20.74 7.25
CA THR A 739 -21.37 -19.45 6.78
C THR A 739 -22.81 -19.24 7.28
N SER A 740 -23.65 -20.26 7.23
CA SER A 740 -25.03 -20.19 7.73
C SER A 740 -25.12 -19.92 9.24
N VAL A 741 -24.16 -20.44 10.02
CA VAL A 741 -24.05 -20.16 11.47
C VAL A 741 -23.82 -18.67 11.71
N ILE A 742 -22.86 -18.06 11.00
CA ILE A 742 -22.58 -16.62 11.12
C ILE A 742 -23.79 -15.80 10.64
N THR A 743 -24.35 -16.14 9.47
CA THR A 743 -25.51 -15.44 8.91
C THR A 743 -26.73 -15.48 9.84
N ALA A 744 -27.01 -16.64 10.45
CA ALA A 744 -28.07 -16.76 11.44
C ALA A 744 -27.78 -15.91 12.69
N TYR A 745 -26.53 -15.84 13.13
CA TYR A 745 -26.14 -15.00 14.27
C TYR A 745 -26.26 -13.51 13.97
N VAL A 746 -25.86 -13.03 12.78
CA VAL A 746 -26.08 -11.63 12.35
C VAL A 746 -27.58 -11.29 12.36
N ARG A 747 -28.42 -12.21 11.86
CA ARG A 747 -29.88 -12.05 11.94
C ARG A 747 -30.36 -11.94 13.40
N ARG A 748 -29.80 -12.74 14.32
CA ARG A 748 -30.12 -12.62 15.76
C ARG A 748 -29.72 -11.26 16.32
N ILE A 749 -28.52 -10.75 16.01
CA ILE A 749 -28.10 -9.41 16.44
C ILE A 749 -29.09 -8.35 15.93
N LYS A 750 -29.51 -8.45 14.66
CA LYS A 750 -30.54 -7.59 14.08
C LYS A 750 -31.83 -7.65 14.92
N THR A 751 -32.38 -8.83 15.15
CA THR A 751 -33.70 -8.96 15.80
C THR A 751 -33.68 -8.73 17.31
N GLU A 752 -32.62 -9.15 17.98
CA GLU A 752 -32.53 -9.15 19.45
C GLU A 752 -31.82 -7.91 20.01
N VAL A 753 -31.10 -7.15 19.18
CA VAL A 753 -30.35 -5.96 19.60
C VAL A 753 -30.79 -4.74 18.79
N LYS A 754 -30.54 -4.71 17.47
CA LYS A 754 -30.84 -3.55 16.61
C LYS A 754 -32.31 -3.12 16.73
N ASP A 755 -33.23 -4.05 16.48
CA ASP A 755 -34.68 -3.77 16.48
C ASP A 755 -35.21 -3.42 17.89
N VAL A 756 -34.62 -4.00 18.95
CA VAL A 756 -35.05 -3.78 20.34
C VAL A 756 -34.66 -2.39 20.83
N TYR A 757 -33.45 -1.94 20.50
CA TYR A 757 -32.90 -0.67 20.97
C TYR A 757 -33.08 0.50 19.99
N GLY A 758 -33.50 0.22 18.75
CA GLY A 758 -33.60 1.24 17.70
C GLY A 758 -32.25 1.88 17.35
N LYS A 759 -31.17 1.09 17.43
CA LYS A 759 -29.79 1.52 17.16
C LYS A 759 -29.32 1.03 15.80
N MET A 760 -28.28 1.63 15.24
CA MET A 760 -27.75 1.20 13.94
C MET A 760 -26.85 -0.04 14.07
N LEU A 761 -26.81 -0.85 13.02
CA LEU A 761 -25.89 -1.97 12.87
C LEU A 761 -24.98 -1.75 11.68
N SER A 762 -23.67 -1.83 11.88
CA SER A 762 -22.66 -1.69 10.85
C SER A 762 -21.69 -2.86 10.82
N THR A 763 -20.96 -3.06 9.73
CA THR A 763 -20.06 -4.23 9.57
C THR A 763 -18.69 -3.85 9.02
N SER A 764 -17.63 -4.42 9.59
CA SER A 764 -16.27 -4.42 9.06
C SER A 764 -16.03 -5.75 8.33
N VAL A 765 -16.06 -5.73 6.99
CA VAL A 765 -16.00 -6.96 6.18
C VAL A 765 -15.06 -6.80 4.98
N PHE A 766 -14.52 -7.91 4.50
CA PHE A 766 -13.71 -7.93 3.29
C PHE A 766 -14.60 -7.59 2.08
N ALA A 767 -14.10 -6.78 1.16
CA ALA A 767 -14.90 -6.32 0.02
C ALA A 767 -15.21 -7.43 -1.01
N SER A 768 -14.36 -8.46 -1.10
CA SER A 768 -14.52 -9.59 -2.03
C SER A 768 -15.62 -10.55 -1.55
N VAL A 769 -16.64 -10.81 -2.37
CA VAL A 769 -17.71 -11.79 -2.07
C VAL A 769 -17.11 -13.17 -1.85
N THR A 770 -16.30 -13.62 -2.79
CA THR A 770 -15.74 -14.98 -2.82
C THR A 770 -14.81 -15.23 -1.64
N ASP A 771 -13.88 -14.31 -1.36
CA ASP A 771 -12.90 -14.51 -0.28
C ASP A 771 -13.56 -14.40 1.10
N SER A 772 -14.54 -13.50 1.23
CA SER A 772 -15.33 -13.38 2.46
C SER A 772 -16.12 -14.66 2.74
N TYR A 773 -16.76 -15.22 1.72
CA TYR A 773 -17.54 -16.44 1.85
C TYR A 773 -16.64 -17.66 2.12
N ASN A 774 -15.68 -17.93 1.24
CA ASN A 774 -14.91 -19.17 1.25
C ASN A 774 -13.88 -19.20 2.39
N ALA A 775 -13.10 -18.13 2.57
CA ALA A 775 -12.02 -18.14 3.54
C ALA A 775 -12.50 -17.76 4.95
N LYS A 776 -13.53 -16.92 5.08
CA LYS A 776 -13.96 -16.33 6.36
C LYS A 776 -15.37 -16.70 6.79
N LYS A 777 -16.15 -17.35 5.92
CA LYS A 777 -17.54 -17.75 6.21
C LYS A 777 -18.44 -16.54 6.49
N GLN A 778 -18.20 -15.44 5.77
CA GLN A 778 -18.98 -14.21 5.83
C GLN A 778 -19.83 -14.07 4.56
N ASP A 779 -21.14 -14.18 4.70
CA ASP A 779 -22.10 -13.89 3.63
C ASP A 779 -22.70 -12.50 3.78
N TRP A 780 -21.81 -11.50 3.76
CA TRP A 780 -22.24 -10.10 3.87
C TRP A 780 -23.21 -9.72 2.76
N LYS A 781 -23.15 -10.35 1.57
CA LYS A 781 -24.08 -10.07 0.47
C LYS A 781 -25.52 -10.28 0.93
N THR A 782 -25.81 -11.42 1.55
CA THR A 782 -27.14 -11.70 2.12
C THR A 782 -27.50 -10.72 3.23
N TRP A 783 -26.58 -10.39 4.14
CA TRP A 783 -26.88 -9.48 5.25
C TRP A 783 -27.25 -8.07 4.77
N LEU A 784 -26.52 -7.55 3.78
CA LEU A 784 -26.77 -6.24 3.18
C LEU A 784 -28.05 -6.27 2.34
N SER A 785 -28.23 -7.30 1.51
CA SER A 785 -29.39 -7.43 0.63
C SER A 785 -30.69 -7.59 1.44
N ASN A 786 -30.64 -8.25 2.59
CA ASN A 786 -31.77 -8.40 3.51
C ASN A 786 -31.99 -7.18 4.43
N GLY A 787 -31.21 -6.10 4.29
CA GLY A 787 -31.40 -4.89 5.10
C GLY A 787 -31.10 -5.07 6.59
N TRP A 788 -30.32 -6.09 6.96
CA TRP A 788 -29.98 -6.33 8.36
C TRP A 788 -28.95 -5.30 8.87
N ILE A 789 -28.11 -4.81 7.96
CA ILE A 789 -27.03 -3.87 8.22
C ILE A 789 -27.41 -2.50 7.65
N ASP A 790 -27.26 -1.44 8.45
CA ASP A 790 -27.52 -0.06 8.02
C ASP A 790 -26.30 0.57 7.33
N ILE A 791 -25.09 0.17 7.74
CA ILE A 791 -23.83 0.70 7.21
C ILE A 791 -22.85 -0.45 6.91
N ALA A 792 -22.49 -0.63 5.64
CA ALA A 792 -21.40 -1.49 5.24
C ALA A 792 -20.08 -0.72 5.24
N THR A 793 -19.05 -1.27 5.88
CA THR A 793 -17.69 -0.72 5.81
C THR A 793 -16.74 -1.73 5.14
N PRO A 794 -16.63 -1.72 3.79
CA PRO A 794 -15.70 -2.59 3.11
C PRO A 794 -14.27 -2.25 3.50
N MET A 795 -13.52 -3.22 4.00
CA MET A 795 -12.08 -3.11 4.25
C MET A 795 -11.32 -3.15 2.93
N ALA A 796 -11.33 -2.04 2.20
CA ALA A 796 -10.65 -1.87 0.92
C ALA A 796 -9.20 -1.43 1.13
N TYR A 797 -8.45 -2.22 1.91
CA TYR A 797 -7.08 -1.92 2.35
C TYR A 797 -6.07 -2.24 1.23
N TYR A 798 -6.14 -1.47 0.15
CA TYR A 798 -5.27 -1.57 -1.00
C TYR A 798 -4.38 -0.34 -1.11
N ASN A 799 -3.20 -0.51 -1.70
CA ASN A 799 -2.26 0.60 -1.89
C ASN A 799 -2.67 1.49 -3.07
N ASN A 800 -3.20 0.89 -4.14
CA ASN A 800 -3.62 1.61 -5.33
C ASN A 800 -5.09 2.09 -5.20
N PRO A 801 -5.37 3.40 -5.36
CA PRO A 801 -6.73 3.93 -5.37
C PRO A 801 -7.67 3.26 -6.38
N ALA A 802 -7.15 2.76 -7.51
CA ALA A 802 -7.95 2.04 -8.49
C ALA A 802 -8.54 0.72 -7.93
N ASP A 803 -7.78 0.01 -7.09
CA ASP A 803 -8.23 -1.23 -6.44
C ASP A 803 -9.25 -0.92 -5.34
N VAL A 804 -9.03 0.16 -4.57
CA VAL A 804 -10.01 0.68 -3.59
C VAL A 804 -11.35 0.92 -4.27
N ARG A 805 -11.34 1.61 -5.43
CA ARG A 805 -12.55 1.86 -6.23
C ARG A 805 -13.17 0.55 -6.70
N TYR A 806 -12.40 -0.31 -7.37
CA TYR A 806 -12.89 -1.55 -7.98
C TYR A 806 -13.60 -2.44 -6.95
N HIS A 807 -12.96 -2.68 -5.80
CA HIS A 807 -13.51 -3.55 -4.77
C HIS A 807 -14.73 -2.95 -4.07
N THR A 808 -14.74 -1.64 -3.83
CA THR A 808 -15.91 -0.94 -3.29
C THR A 808 -17.09 -0.99 -4.27
N GLU A 809 -16.86 -0.68 -5.54
CA GLU A 809 -17.88 -0.66 -6.60
C GLU A 809 -18.52 -2.05 -6.76
N ASN A 810 -17.71 -3.10 -6.78
CA ASN A 810 -18.20 -4.48 -6.85
C ASN A 810 -19.04 -4.87 -5.63
N MET A 811 -18.69 -4.40 -4.42
CA MET A 811 -19.49 -4.67 -3.23
C MET A 811 -20.88 -4.03 -3.34
N ILE A 812 -20.92 -2.76 -3.76
CA ILE A 812 -22.18 -2.01 -3.95
C ILE A 812 -23.03 -2.69 -5.03
N LEU A 813 -22.43 -3.07 -6.17
CA LEU A 813 -23.12 -3.77 -7.25
C LEU A 813 -23.67 -5.14 -6.81
N ALA A 814 -22.94 -5.87 -5.95
CA ALA A 814 -23.33 -7.20 -5.51
C ALA A 814 -24.47 -7.19 -4.47
N ALA A 815 -24.50 -6.19 -3.58
CA ALA A 815 -25.46 -6.11 -2.48
C ALA A 815 -26.61 -5.11 -2.69
N GLY A 816 -26.50 -4.21 -3.67
CA GLY A 816 -27.51 -3.21 -3.95
C GLY A 816 -27.44 -2.02 -3.01
N ASN A 817 -28.58 -1.44 -2.65
CA ASN A 817 -28.63 -0.14 -1.98
C ASN A 817 -29.53 -0.09 -0.74
N ASN A 818 -29.60 -1.21 -0.03
CA ASN A 818 -30.37 -1.34 1.21
C ASN A 818 -29.61 -0.84 2.45
N CYS A 819 -28.38 -0.33 2.28
CA CYS A 819 -27.55 0.23 3.33
C CYS A 819 -26.70 1.39 2.79
N TYR A 820 -26.04 2.12 3.70
CA TYR A 820 -25.01 3.10 3.36
C TYR A 820 -23.64 2.42 3.26
N TYR A 821 -22.78 2.90 2.37
CA TYR A 821 -21.43 2.35 2.19
C TYR A 821 -20.38 3.37 2.61
N TYR A 822 -19.56 3.06 3.62
CA TYR A 822 -18.40 3.88 4.01
C TYR A 822 -17.13 3.08 3.85
N THR A 823 -16.35 3.37 2.81
CA THR A 823 -15.17 2.58 2.46
C THR A 823 -14.08 2.68 3.52
N GLY A 824 -13.68 1.54 4.08
CA GLY A 824 -12.53 1.43 4.95
C GLY A 824 -11.23 1.55 4.14
N ILE A 825 -10.38 2.52 4.51
CA ILE A 825 -9.09 2.79 3.87
C ILE A 825 -7.95 2.67 4.88
N ALA A 826 -6.78 2.22 4.42
CA ALA A 826 -5.62 1.96 5.27
C ALA A 826 -4.33 2.57 4.67
N SER A 827 -4.45 3.67 3.90
CA SER A 827 -3.33 4.28 3.17
C SER A 827 -2.09 4.49 4.05
N SER A 828 -2.22 5.28 5.11
CA SER A 828 -1.11 5.57 6.03
C SER A 828 -0.66 4.35 6.83
N TYR A 829 -1.58 3.44 7.18
CA TYR A 829 -1.25 2.18 7.85
C TYR A 829 -0.36 1.28 6.98
N SER A 830 -0.56 1.31 5.65
CA SER A 830 0.31 0.64 4.67
C SER A 830 1.63 1.38 4.41
N GLY A 831 1.95 2.44 5.16
CA GLY A 831 3.17 3.23 4.98
C GLY A 831 3.15 4.17 3.78
N LEU A 832 1.98 4.46 3.21
CA LEU A 832 1.86 5.36 2.07
C LEU A 832 1.92 6.84 2.50
N PRO A 833 2.42 7.75 1.63
CA PRO A 833 2.46 9.18 1.93
C PRO A 833 1.08 9.76 2.24
N ALA A 834 1.01 10.71 3.18
CA ALA A 834 -0.23 11.31 3.67
C ALA A 834 -1.19 11.79 2.57
N TRP A 835 -0.67 12.36 1.48
CA TRP A 835 -1.48 12.85 0.35
C TRP A 835 -2.28 11.73 -0.34
N GLN A 836 -1.87 10.46 -0.25
CA GLN A 836 -2.62 9.35 -0.85
C GLN A 836 -3.94 9.06 -0.15
N ASN A 837 -4.15 9.54 1.09
CA ASN A 837 -5.47 9.52 1.71
C ASN A 837 -6.49 10.25 0.82
N LYS A 838 -6.12 11.37 0.21
CA LYS A 838 -6.99 12.10 -0.73
C LYS A 838 -7.41 11.21 -1.90
N GLU A 839 -6.46 10.52 -2.53
CA GLU A 839 -6.77 9.69 -3.72
C GLU A 839 -7.66 8.49 -3.37
N GLN A 840 -7.40 7.82 -2.25
CA GLN A 840 -8.25 6.69 -1.81
C GLN A 840 -9.66 7.14 -1.39
N ILE A 841 -9.79 8.34 -0.81
CA ILE A 841 -11.09 8.93 -0.47
C ILE A 841 -11.86 9.31 -1.75
N GLU A 842 -11.21 9.94 -2.74
CA GLU A 842 -11.84 10.23 -4.02
C GLU A 842 -12.24 8.95 -4.77
N ALA A 843 -11.40 7.91 -4.74
CA ALA A 843 -11.71 6.60 -5.28
C ALA A 843 -12.95 5.97 -4.63
N SER A 844 -13.11 6.14 -3.31
CA SER A 844 -14.30 5.69 -2.57
C SER A 844 -15.56 6.41 -3.06
N TYR A 845 -15.50 7.74 -3.23
CA TYR A 845 -16.62 8.50 -3.79
C TYR A 845 -16.94 8.11 -5.24
N MET A 846 -15.92 7.83 -6.06
CA MET A 846 -16.09 7.39 -7.45
C MET A 846 -16.71 5.98 -7.55
N ALA A 847 -16.52 5.14 -6.54
CA ALA A 847 -17.19 3.84 -6.44
C ALA A 847 -18.67 3.93 -6.06
N GLY A 848 -19.14 5.11 -5.62
CA GLY A 848 -20.51 5.32 -5.15
C GLY A 848 -20.67 5.24 -3.63
N ALA A 849 -19.58 5.13 -2.87
CA ALA A 849 -19.64 5.16 -1.42
C ALA A 849 -20.13 6.53 -0.91
N ASN A 850 -20.89 6.51 0.19
CA ASN A 850 -21.44 7.69 0.84
C ASN A 850 -20.44 8.32 1.85
N GLY A 851 -19.26 7.73 2.00
CA GLY A 851 -18.23 8.16 2.92
C GLY A 851 -17.04 7.22 2.94
N TYR A 852 -16.15 7.42 3.91
CA TYR A 852 -14.96 6.61 4.13
C TYR A 852 -14.68 6.45 5.63
N VAL A 853 -13.84 5.49 5.98
CA VAL A 853 -13.39 5.23 7.36
C VAL A 853 -11.89 4.96 7.36
N VAL A 854 -11.10 5.75 8.10
CA VAL A 854 -9.65 5.54 8.22
C VAL A 854 -9.36 4.42 9.23
N PHE A 855 -8.62 3.41 8.81
CA PHE A 855 -8.03 2.40 9.67
C PHE A 855 -6.55 2.76 9.93
N CYS A 856 -6.17 3.24 11.11
CA CYS A 856 -6.99 3.52 12.30
C CYS A 856 -6.50 4.80 13.00
N SER A 857 -7.00 5.11 14.21
CA SER A 857 -6.68 6.34 14.97
C SER A 857 -5.19 6.64 15.09
N THR A 858 -4.34 5.61 15.20
CA THR A 858 -2.88 5.76 15.30
C THR A 858 -2.24 6.34 14.05
N GLN A 859 -2.95 6.35 12.92
CA GLN A 859 -2.50 6.94 11.66
C GLN A 859 -2.84 8.43 11.54
N ILE A 860 -3.68 8.93 12.46
CA ILE A 860 -4.07 10.34 12.52
C ILE A 860 -3.44 11.00 13.74
N ILE A 861 -3.56 10.39 14.92
CA ILE A 861 -2.99 10.90 16.16
C ILE A 861 -1.46 10.87 16.04
N GLY A 862 -0.83 12.04 16.23
CA GLY A 862 0.63 12.19 16.09
C GLY A 862 1.11 12.44 14.65
N HIS A 863 0.24 12.32 13.63
CA HIS A 863 0.58 12.48 12.21
C HIS A 863 0.03 13.79 11.65
N THR A 864 0.76 14.89 11.87
CA THR A 864 0.35 16.24 11.42
C THR A 864 0.23 16.37 9.90
N ASP A 865 1.02 15.61 9.15
CA ASP A 865 0.95 15.51 7.69
C ASP A 865 -0.38 14.91 7.21
N VAL A 866 -0.86 13.84 7.86
CA VAL A 866 -2.18 13.23 7.58
C VAL A 866 -3.30 14.17 8.00
N GLN A 867 -3.20 14.79 9.19
CA GLN A 867 -4.17 15.75 9.68
C GLN A 867 -4.35 16.93 8.71
N GLU A 868 -3.24 17.55 8.30
CA GLU A 868 -3.26 18.66 7.33
C GLU A 868 -3.72 18.19 5.95
N ALA A 869 -3.38 16.97 5.53
CA ALA A 869 -3.84 16.45 4.25
C ALA A 869 -5.38 16.28 4.20
N LEU A 870 -5.98 15.78 5.28
CA LEU A 870 -7.43 15.67 5.39
C LEU A 870 -8.07 17.06 5.46
N LYS A 871 -7.59 17.89 6.40
CA LYS A 871 -8.13 19.21 6.70
C LYS A 871 -8.07 20.17 5.51
N ASN A 872 -6.98 20.19 4.75
CA ASN A 872 -6.84 21.11 3.62
C ASN A 872 -7.43 20.56 2.33
N GLY A 873 -7.65 19.25 2.24
CA GLY A 873 -8.21 18.59 1.06
C GLY A 873 -9.69 18.25 1.21
N VAL A 874 -9.97 16.94 1.23
CA VAL A 874 -11.33 16.38 1.21
C VAL A 874 -12.22 16.80 2.39
N ASN A 875 -11.62 17.26 3.49
CA ASN A 875 -12.35 17.72 4.69
C ASN A 875 -12.28 19.24 4.93
N SER A 876 -11.88 20.03 3.94
CA SER A 876 -11.75 21.50 4.04
C SER A 876 -13.01 22.27 4.44
N SER A 877 -14.18 21.62 4.40
CA SER A 877 -15.40 22.13 5.02
C SER A 877 -16.12 21.03 5.78
N SER A 878 -16.88 21.38 6.83
CA SER A 878 -17.69 20.43 7.60
C SER A 878 -18.71 19.69 6.71
N ALA A 879 -19.06 18.45 7.09
CA ALA A 879 -20.05 17.65 6.39
C ALA A 879 -21.09 17.03 7.33
N VAL A 880 -22.29 16.82 6.79
CA VAL A 880 -23.37 16.08 7.45
C VAL A 880 -23.27 14.60 7.12
N LEU A 881 -23.60 13.74 8.08
CA LEU A 881 -23.65 12.29 7.86
C LEU A 881 -24.74 11.91 6.83
N PRO A 882 -24.48 10.95 5.93
CA PRO A 882 -25.46 10.51 4.92
C PRO A 882 -26.76 9.96 5.53
N HIS A 883 -26.69 9.42 6.75
CA HIS A 883 -27.80 8.85 7.51
C HIS A 883 -28.40 9.82 8.54
N ALA A 884 -27.96 11.08 8.59
CA ALA A 884 -28.58 12.09 9.46
C ALA A 884 -30.03 12.40 9.06
N GLU A 885 -30.77 13.16 9.87
CA GLU A 885 -32.10 13.66 9.51
C GLU A 885 -32.17 14.22 8.08
N LEU A 886 -33.17 13.83 7.29
CA LEU A 886 -33.22 14.14 5.86
C LEU A 886 -33.22 15.65 5.60
N SER A 887 -33.90 16.43 6.44
CA SER A 887 -33.90 17.89 6.34
C SER A 887 -32.50 18.49 6.46
N LYS A 888 -31.62 17.93 7.30
CA LYS A 888 -30.22 18.36 7.44
C LYS A 888 -29.40 17.99 6.20
N VAL A 889 -29.62 16.79 5.64
CA VAL A 889 -28.97 16.34 4.40
C VAL A 889 -29.33 17.25 3.23
N LEU A 890 -30.63 17.55 3.06
CA LEU A 890 -31.13 18.45 2.02
C LEU A 890 -30.56 19.87 2.18
N ALA A 891 -30.61 20.43 3.40
CA ALA A 891 -30.08 21.75 3.69
C ALA A 891 -28.58 21.84 3.36
N ALA A 892 -27.78 20.85 3.76
CA ALA A 892 -26.35 20.82 3.47
C ALA A 892 -26.05 20.85 1.96
N TYR A 893 -26.80 20.09 1.13
CA TYR A 893 -26.65 20.16 -0.31
C TYR A 893 -27.09 21.52 -0.88
N PHE A 894 -28.28 21.99 -0.50
CA PHE A 894 -28.88 23.20 -1.06
C PHE A 894 -28.10 24.46 -0.69
N ASP A 895 -27.69 24.60 0.58
CA ASP A 895 -26.87 25.72 1.03
C ASP A 895 -25.52 25.73 0.31
N LYS A 896 -24.89 24.56 0.16
CA LYS A 896 -23.62 24.45 -0.57
C LYS A 896 -23.78 24.78 -2.06
N VAL A 897 -24.89 24.39 -2.69
CA VAL A 897 -25.20 24.76 -4.08
C VAL A 897 -25.35 26.28 -4.21
N ILE A 898 -26.10 26.94 -3.32
CA ILE A 898 -26.30 28.39 -3.42
C ILE A 898 -25.02 29.17 -3.07
N ASP A 899 -24.24 28.70 -2.10
CA ASP A 899 -22.92 29.24 -1.80
C ASP A 899 -22.01 29.19 -3.04
N ARG A 900 -21.91 28.03 -3.70
CA ARG A 900 -21.19 27.88 -4.98
C ARG A 900 -21.78 28.75 -6.09
N ALA A 901 -23.09 28.94 -6.13
CA ALA A 901 -23.72 29.83 -7.09
C ALA A 901 -23.20 31.26 -6.97
N ASN A 902 -23.09 31.76 -5.73
CA ASN A 902 -22.60 33.09 -5.41
C ASN A 902 -21.09 33.24 -5.70
N ARG A 903 -20.28 32.29 -5.23
CA ARG A 903 -18.82 32.38 -5.31
C ARG A 903 -18.22 31.95 -6.65
N LEU A 904 -18.85 31.01 -7.34
CA LEU A 904 -18.27 30.34 -8.51
C LEU A 904 -19.12 30.51 -9.77
N TYR A 905 -20.43 30.24 -9.71
CA TYR A 905 -21.25 30.12 -10.94
C TYR A 905 -21.65 31.46 -11.55
N ILE A 906 -22.06 32.43 -10.72
CA ILE A 906 -22.39 33.79 -11.18
C ILE A 906 -21.13 34.51 -11.69
N PRO A 907 -19.99 34.51 -10.97
CA PRO A 907 -18.75 35.10 -11.48
C PRO A 907 -18.27 34.48 -12.80
N ALA A 908 -18.49 33.17 -12.98
CA ALA A 908 -18.17 32.48 -14.24
C ALA A 908 -19.20 32.70 -15.36
N ALA A 909 -20.22 33.55 -15.16
CA ALA A 909 -21.34 33.80 -16.08
C ALA A 909 -22.11 32.53 -16.51
N GLY A 910 -22.01 31.46 -15.70
CA GLY A 910 -22.73 30.20 -15.90
C GLY A 910 -24.12 30.22 -15.26
N MET A 911 -24.41 31.17 -14.37
CA MET A 911 -25.70 31.38 -13.72
C MET A 911 -25.95 32.90 -13.54
N THR A 912 -27.20 33.35 -13.55
CA THR A 912 -27.60 34.73 -13.19
C THR A 912 -28.17 34.78 -11.77
N GLU A 913 -28.17 35.97 -11.16
CA GLU A 913 -28.78 36.19 -9.84
C GLU A 913 -30.26 35.75 -9.81
N ALA A 914 -31.03 36.07 -10.85
CA ALA A 914 -32.43 35.66 -10.96
C ALA A 914 -32.59 34.13 -11.05
N GLN A 915 -31.70 33.43 -11.75
CA GLN A 915 -31.70 31.96 -11.78
C GLN A 915 -31.35 31.36 -10.41
N ARG A 916 -30.36 31.95 -9.72
CA ARG A 916 -29.94 31.56 -8.36
C ARG A 916 -31.07 31.75 -7.34
N ASP A 917 -31.80 32.86 -7.42
CA ASP A 917 -32.94 33.14 -6.55
C ASP A 917 -34.13 32.22 -6.85
N SER A 918 -34.39 31.94 -8.13
CA SER A 918 -35.41 30.97 -8.55
C SER A 918 -35.09 29.55 -8.05
N LEU A 919 -33.82 29.13 -8.15
CA LEU A 919 -33.35 27.84 -7.63
C LEU A 919 -33.48 27.78 -6.10
N ARG A 920 -33.12 28.85 -5.38
CA ARG A 920 -33.31 28.94 -3.92
C ARG A 920 -34.77 28.79 -3.53
N ALA A 921 -35.69 29.48 -4.21
CA ALA A 921 -37.12 29.33 -3.94
C ALA A 921 -37.60 27.87 -4.11
N LYS A 922 -37.07 27.15 -5.12
CA LYS A 922 -37.34 25.71 -5.29
C LYS A 922 -36.75 24.86 -4.17
N PHE A 923 -35.55 25.18 -3.71
CA PHE A 923 -34.97 24.51 -2.53
C PHE A 923 -35.80 24.74 -1.28
N ASP A 924 -36.31 25.95 -1.05
CA ASP A 924 -37.17 26.28 0.09
C ASP A 924 -38.52 25.52 0.01
N GLU A 925 -39.11 25.41 -1.18
CA GLU A 925 -40.29 24.58 -1.43
C GLU A 925 -40.02 23.10 -1.07
N ILE A 926 -38.87 22.57 -1.49
CA ILE A 926 -38.49 21.17 -1.23
C ILE A 926 -38.20 20.93 0.25
N LEU A 927 -37.53 21.87 0.94
CA LEU A 927 -37.26 21.77 2.38
C LEU A 927 -38.53 21.79 3.24
N ALA A 928 -39.60 22.40 2.73
CA ALA A 928 -40.91 22.40 3.39
C ALA A 928 -41.71 21.10 3.16
N MET A 929 -41.26 20.21 2.27
CA MET A 929 -41.93 18.94 2.02
C MET A 929 -41.79 17.99 3.22
N PRO A 930 -42.78 17.11 3.47
CA PRO A 930 -42.61 16.03 4.43
C PRO A 930 -41.41 15.14 4.05
N THR A 931 -40.63 14.72 5.05
CA THR A 931 -39.39 13.96 4.84
C THR A 931 -39.39 12.56 5.44
N SER A 932 -40.48 12.13 6.08
CA SER A 932 -40.60 10.82 6.72
C SER A 932 -41.46 9.86 5.89
N GLY A 933 -41.02 8.60 5.78
CA GLY A 933 -41.70 7.56 5.02
C GLY A 933 -41.34 7.57 3.53
N ALA A 934 -41.25 6.37 2.96
CA ALA A 934 -40.73 6.14 1.61
C ALA A 934 -41.40 6.97 0.51
N VAL A 935 -42.74 7.13 0.53
CA VAL A 935 -43.49 7.93 -0.45
C VAL A 935 -43.11 9.41 -0.39
N ASN A 936 -42.93 9.97 0.81
CA ASN A 936 -42.57 11.37 0.96
C ASN A 936 -41.12 11.62 0.54
N VAL A 937 -40.19 10.72 0.89
CA VAL A 937 -38.81 10.76 0.40
C VAL A 937 -38.76 10.64 -1.13
N HIS A 938 -39.60 9.80 -1.73
CA HIS A 938 -39.73 9.71 -3.18
C HIS A 938 -40.22 11.01 -3.82
N ARG A 939 -41.22 11.67 -3.24
CA ARG A 939 -41.68 13.00 -3.74
C ARG A 939 -40.56 14.03 -3.71
N VAL A 940 -39.79 14.07 -2.62
CA VAL A 940 -38.59 14.93 -2.51
C VAL A 940 -37.58 14.58 -3.60
N GLN A 941 -37.29 13.30 -3.80
CA GLN A 941 -36.40 12.82 -4.84
C GLN A 941 -36.89 13.23 -6.25
N SER A 942 -38.18 13.07 -6.55
CA SER A 942 -38.82 13.48 -7.81
C SER A 942 -38.72 15.00 -8.03
N ALA A 943 -38.94 15.80 -7.00
CA ALA A 943 -38.80 17.25 -7.06
C ALA A 943 -37.35 17.66 -7.39
N ILE A 944 -36.35 17.02 -6.78
CA ILE A 944 -34.93 17.27 -7.07
C ILE A 944 -34.55 16.81 -8.48
N LYS A 945 -35.05 15.64 -8.92
CA LYS A 945 -34.88 15.13 -10.30
C LYS A 945 -35.33 16.17 -11.34
N ALA A 946 -36.46 16.83 -11.10
CA ALA A 946 -36.98 17.85 -12.00
C ALA A 946 -36.03 19.06 -12.17
N LEU A 947 -35.21 19.39 -11.16
CA LEU A 947 -34.30 20.54 -11.21
C LEU A 947 -33.12 20.35 -12.20
N TYR A 948 -32.68 19.12 -12.44
CA TYR A 948 -31.56 18.84 -13.36
C TYR A 948 -31.95 18.12 -14.65
N SER A 949 -33.19 17.65 -14.79
CA SER A 949 -33.71 17.17 -16.08
C SER A 949 -34.04 18.32 -17.04
N ASP A 950 -34.22 19.54 -16.51
CA ASP A 950 -34.69 20.71 -17.25
C ASP A 950 -33.78 21.94 -17.06
N THR A 951 -32.44 21.75 -17.01
CA THR A 951 -31.44 22.72 -16.49
C THR A 951 -31.48 24.10 -17.15
N SER A 952 -32.44 24.92 -16.75
CA SER A 952 -32.59 26.33 -17.08
C SER A 952 -31.90 27.23 -16.05
N TYR A 953 -31.41 26.66 -14.96
CA TYR A 953 -30.77 27.39 -13.85
C TYR A 953 -29.30 27.73 -14.09
N ALA A 954 -28.56 26.92 -14.84
CA ALA A 954 -27.14 27.16 -15.11
C ALA A 954 -26.68 26.51 -16.42
N LYS A 955 -25.57 27.00 -16.98
CA LYS A 955 -24.94 26.52 -18.23
C LYS A 955 -23.44 26.27 -18.05
N GLY A 956 -22.83 25.64 -19.04
CA GLY A 956 -21.38 25.34 -19.04
C GLY A 956 -20.96 24.51 -17.84
N TYR A 957 -19.78 24.76 -17.29
CA TYR A 957 -19.30 24.06 -16.10
C TYR A 957 -20.21 24.24 -14.89
N SER A 958 -20.81 25.42 -14.69
CA SER A 958 -21.78 25.64 -13.60
C SER A 958 -22.98 24.71 -13.67
N GLY A 959 -23.55 24.53 -14.87
CA GLY A 959 -24.65 23.58 -15.11
C GLY A 959 -24.23 22.13 -14.87
N GLN A 960 -23.02 21.75 -15.29
CA GLN A 960 -22.48 20.41 -15.05
C GLN A 960 -22.30 20.11 -13.55
N ARG A 961 -21.69 21.05 -12.79
CA ARG A 961 -21.49 20.90 -11.33
C ARG A 961 -22.81 20.83 -10.58
N LEU A 962 -23.77 21.71 -10.90
CA LEU A 962 -25.12 21.67 -10.34
C LEU A 962 -25.81 20.32 -10.62
N SER A 963 -25.79 19.86 -11.88
CA SER A 963 -26.41 18.59 -12.26
C SER A 963 -25.76 17.40 -11.54
N GLN A 964 -24.43 17.39 -11.42
CA GLN A 964 -23.72 16.34 -10.70
C GLN A 964 -24.14 16.28 -9.23
N GLN A 965 -24.16 17.41 -8.52
CA GLN A 965 -24.52 17.45 -7.10
C GLN A 965 -25.95 16.98 -6.83
N LEU A 966 -26.90 17.40 -7.69
CA LEU A 966 -28.30 16.99 -7.55
C LEU A 966 -28.49 15.50 -7.90
N LYS A 967 -27.73 14.95 -8.85
CA LYS A 967 -27.72 13.51 -9.15
C LYS A 967 -27.15 12.68 -8.00
N GLU A 968 -26.05 13.13 -7.39
CA GLU A 968 -25.48 12.49 -6.21
C GLU A 968 -26.50 12.44 -5.06
N LEU A 969 -27.20 13.55 -4.80
CA LEU A 969 -28.29 13.59 -3.81
C LEU A 969 -29.44 12.64 -4.18
N VAL A 970 -29.86 12.59 -5.45
CA VAL A 970 -30.91 11.65 -5.89
C VAL A 970 -30.53 10.19 -5.65
N THR A 971 -29.28 9.82 -5.92
CA THR A 971 -28.78 8.46 -5.63
C THR A 971 -28.81 8.18 -4.12
N LEU A 972 -28.36 9.12 -3.29
CA LEU A 972 -28.44 8.99 -1.83
C LEU A 972 -29.88 8.81 -1.33
N LEU A 973 -30.83 9.55 -1.91
CA LEU A 973 -32.26 9.41 -1.59
C LEU A 973 -32.83 8.06 -2.01
N ASP A 974 -32.30 7.42 -3.06
CA ASP A 974 -32.76 6.08 -3.44
C ASP A 974 -32.38 5.05 -2.37
N ASN A 975 -31.17 5.15 -1.82
CA ASN A 975 -30.75 4.33 -0.68
C ASN A 975 -31.67 4.58 0.52
N ARG A 976 -31.97 5.86 0.80
CA ARG A 976 -32.87 6.21 1.91
C ARG A 976 -34.29 5.67 1.73
N ILE A 977 -34.83 5.66 0.52
CA ILE A 977 -36.14 5.04 0.24
C ILE A 977 -36.10 3.57 0.62
N SER A 978 -35.05 2.83 0.24
CA SER A 978 -34.88 1.42 0.63
C SER A 978 -34.84 1.26 2.15
N THR A 979 -34.03 2.05 2.85
CA THR A 979 -33.92 1.95 4.32
C THR A 979 -35.23 2.30 5.03
N GLU A 980 -35.97 3.29 4.55
CA GLU A 980 -37.28 3.67 5.10
C GLU A 980 -38.32 2.57 4.92
N LEU A 981 -38.39 1.96 3.72
CA LEU A 981 -39.29 0.83 3.46
C LEU A 981 -39.02 -0.36 4.38
N ILE A 982 -37.74 -0.64 4.66
CA ILE A 982 -37.33 -1.73 5.55
C ILE A 982 -37.67 -1.38 7.01
N ALA A 983 -37.34 -0.15 7.45
CA ALA A 983 -37.55 0.29 8.82
C ALA A 983 -39.05 0.41 9.19
N SER A 984 -39.91 0.81 8.26
CA SER A 984 -41.36 0.87 8.48
C SER A 984 -42.05 -0.49 8.42
N GLY A 985 -41.37 -1.52 7.91
CA GLY A 985 -41.97 -2.83 7.63
C GLY A 985 -42.81 -2.86 6.35
N ASP A 986 -42.82 -1.80 5.56
CA ASP A 986 -43.51 -1.76 4.24
C ASP A 986 -42.84 -2.69 3.22
N TRP A 987 -41.58 -3.07 3.43
CA TRP A 987 -40.87 -4.03 2.60
C TRP A 987 -40.03 -4.99 3.44
N ASN A 988 -40.21 -6.29 3.22
CA ASN A 988 -39.31 -7.31 3.74
C ASN A 988 -38.42 -7.87 2.62
N PRO A 989 -37.16 -7.41 2.50
CA PRO A 989 -36.24 -7.85 1.44
C PRO A 989 -35.89 -9.35 1.51
N GLU A 990 -36.08 -10.01 2.65
CA GLU A 990 -35.82 -11.46 2.77
C GLU A 990 -36.78 -12.32 1.96
N THR A 991 -37.97 -11.80 1.64
CA THR A 991 -39.07 -12.60 1.08
C THR A 991 -39.73 -11.97 -0.13
N GLN A 992 -39.42 -10.71 -0.44
CA GLN A 992 -40.09 -9.93 -1.47
C GLN A 992 -39.11 -9.08 -2.27
N PRO A 993 -39.30 -8.93 -3.59
CA PRO A 993 -38.52 -7.97 -4.36
C PRO A 993 -38.84 -6.53 -3.92
N ARG A 994 -37.90 -5.60 -4.15
CA ARG A 994 -38.09 -4.18 -3.81
C ARG A 994 -39.35 -3.62 -4.48
N PRO A 995 -40.32 -3.07 -3.72
CA PRO A 995 -41.48 -2.43 -4.31
C PRO A 995 -41.10 -1.14 -5.02
N THR A 996 -41.88 -0.77 -6.03
CA THR A 996 -41.73 0.53 -6.71
C THR A 996 -42.47 1.59 -5.89
N VAL A 997 -41.78 2.66 -5.51
CA VAL A 997 -42.41 3.80 -4.84
C VAL A 997 -42.75 4.87 -5.88
N THR A 998 -43.96 5.42 -5.81
CA THR A 998 -44.45 6.50 -6.66
C THR A 998 -44.82 7.72 -5.82
N ASP A 999 -45.22 8.83 -6.46
CA ASP A 999 -45.65 10.03 -5.76
C ASP A 999 -46.94 9.84 -4.91
N SER A 1000 -47.67 8.74 -5.06
CA SER A 1000 -48.92 8.49 -4.30
C SER A 1000 -48.94 7.19 -3.50
N GLU A 1001 -48.20 6.18 -3.91
CA GLU A 1001 -48.33 4.83 -3.36
C GLU A 1001 -47.05 3.98 -3.48
N ILE A 1002 -47.00 2.91 -2.69
CA ILE A 1002 -46.02 1.82 -2.79
C ILE A 1002 -46.66 0.71 -3.61
N VAL A 1003 -46.05 0.36 -4.74
CA VAL A 1003 -46.54 -0.65 -5.67
C VAL A 1003 -45.68 -1.91 -5.55
N PHE A 1004 -46.28 -2.97 -5.02
CA PHE A 1004 -45.62 -4.25 -4.89
C PHE A 1004 -45.58 -4.99 -6.24
N PRO A 1005 -44.44 -5.59 -6.60
CA PRO A 1005 -44.37 -6.45 -7.78
C PRO A 1005 -45.36 -7.61 -7.64
N THR A 1006 -46.13 -7.87 -8.70
CA THR A 1006 -46.98 -9.07 -8.75
C THR A 1006 -46.09 -10.31 -8.72
N PRO A 1007 -46.37 -11.29 -7.84
CA PRO A 1007 -45.63 -12.55 -7.83
C PRO A 1007 -45.65 -13.16 -9.23
N ASP A 1008 -44.48 -13.53 -9.75
CA ASP A 1008 -44.40 -14.31 -10.98
C ASP A 1008 -45.19 -15.62 -10.75
N PRO A 1009 -46.26 -15.92 -11.51
CA PRO A 1009 -47.04 -17.13 -11.33
C PRO A 1009 -46.23 -18.42 -11.60
N ASP A 1010 -45.02 -18.30 -12.15
CA ASP A 1010 -44.11 -19.40 -12.43
C ASP A 1010 -42.68 -19.01 -11.97
N PRO A 1011 -42.38 -19.01 -10.66
CA PRO A 1011 -41.05 -18.66 -10.19
C PRO A 1011 -40.09 -19.70 -10.76
N LYS A 1012 -39.21 -19.27 -11.69
CA LYS A 1012 -38.06 -20.08 -12.05
C LYS A 1012 -37.33 -20.41 -10.73
N PRO A 1013 -37.01 -21.68 -10.46
CA PRO A 1013 -36.31 -22.02 -9.23
C PRO A 1013 -35.07 -21.14 -9.14
N ASP A 1014 -34.92 -20.44 -8.01
CA ASP A 1014 -33.69 -19.74 -7.68
C ASP A 1014 -32.57 -20.74 -7.89
N HIS A 1015 -31.73 -20.47 -8.90
CA HIS A 1015 -30.48 -21.18 -9.02
C HIS A 1015 -29.76 -20.95 -7.70
N LYS A 1016 -29.49 -22.04 -6.96
CA LYS A 1016 -28.45 -22.02 -5.93
C LYS A 1016 -27.27 -21.22 -6.51
N PRO A 1017 -26.69 -20.28 -5.76
CA PRO A 1017 -25.52 -19.57 -6.25
C PRO A 1017 -24.52 -20.62 -6.72
N ASP A 1018 -24.17 -20.58 -8.00
CA ASP A 1018 -23.09 -21.40 -8.52
C ASP A 1018 -21.85 -20.95 -7.72
N PRO A 1019 -21.15 -21.84 -7.00
CA PRO A 1019 -19.99 -21.47 -6.17
C PRO A 1019 -18.83 -20.88 -7.01
N THR A 1020 -18.95 -20.92 -8.33
CA THR A 1020 -18.16 -20.13 -9.26
C THR A 1020 -19.00 -18.99 -9.83
N PRO A 1021 -18.82 -17.73 -9.39
CA PRO A 1021 -19.09 -16.64 -10.29
C PRO A 1021 -18.01 -16.74 -11.38
N ASP A 1022 -18.31 -17.39 -12.50
CA ASP A 1022 -17.69 -16.93 -13.74
C ASP A 1022 -18.02 -15.43 -13.80
N GLU A 1023 -16.99 -14.57 -13.75
CA GLU A 1023 -17.13 -13.14 -13.99
C GLU A 1023 -18.13 -12.96 -15.15
N PRO A 1024 -19.24 -12.24 -14.94
CA PRO A 1024 -20.21 -12.09 -16.01
C PRO A 1024 -19.52 -11.35 -17.17
N GLN A 1025 -19.18 -12.07 -18.25
CA GLN A 1025 -19.05 -11.48 -19.57
C GLN A 1025 -20.43 -11.02 -20.02
N GLN A 1026 -20.96 -9.99 -19.38
CA GLN A 1026 -22.13 -9.26 -19.84
C GLN A 1026 -21.66 -8.01 -20.57
N THR A 1027 -21.97 -7.97 -21.86
CA THR A 1027 -21.81 -6.84 -22.74
C THR A 1027 -22.74 -5.72 -22.29
N TYR A 1028 -22.28 -4.86 -21.39
CA TYR A 1028 -22.95 -3.61 -21.10
C TYR A 1028 -22.58 -2.56 -22.14
N THR A 1029 -23.59 -1.97 -22.77
CA THR A 1029 -23.42 -0.76 -23.59
C THR A 1029 -23.23 0.40 -22.61
N LEU A 1030 -22.02 0.55 -22.09
CA LEU A 1030 -21.63 1.74 -21.34
C LEU A 1030 -21.52 2.92 -22.31
N ALA A 1031 -22.27 4.00 -22.04
CA ALA A 1031 -21.89 5.32 -22.52
C ALA A 1031 -20.66 5.77 -21.70
N ILE A 1032 -19.48 5.36 -22.13
CA ILE A 1032 -18.21 5.77 -21.54
C ILE A 1032 -17.98 7.25 -21.90
N VAL A 1033 -18.12 8.15 -20.94
CA VAL A 1033 -17.44 9.45 -21.01
C VAL A 1033 -16.04 9.22 -20.43
N LEU A 1034 -15.07 8.95 -21.31
CA LEU A 1034 -13.67 8.80 -20.97
C LEU A 1034 -13.14 10.13 -20.40
N TRP A 1035 -12.93 10.18 -19.10
CA TRP A 1035 -11.89 11.00 -18.48
C TRP A 1035 -10.90 10.03 -17.84
N CYS A 1036 -10.07 9.40 -18.68
CA CYS A 1036 -8.91 8.66 -18.19
C CYS A 1036 -7.74 9.63 -18.02
N ALA A 1037 -7.08 9.50 -16.88
CA ALA A 1037 -5.75 9.99 -16.62
C ALA A 1037 -4.80 9.50 -17.73
N PHE A 1038 -4.37 10.43 -18.58
CA PHE A 1038 -3.07 10.40 -19.25
C PHE A 1038 -2.61 11.86 -19.33
N GLY A 1039 -1.64 12.19 -18.51
CA GLY A 1039 -0.82 13.37 -18.73
C GLY A 1039 -0.01 13.17 -20.02
N VAL A 1040 0.11 14.27 -20.78
CA VAL A 1040 0.98 14.48 -21.95
C VAL A 1040 0.50 13.89 -23.28
N ALA A 1041 -0.32 14.66 -24.00
CA ALA A 1041 -0.11 14.99 -25.42
C ALA A 1041 -1.11 16.08 -25.88
N VAL A 1042 -0.52 17.23 -26.26
CA VAL A 1042 -0.99 18.42 -26.97
C VAL A 1042 -2.45 18.47 -27.48
N ALA A 1043 -3.07 19.61 -27.17
CA ALA A 1043 -4.37 20.06 -27.66
C ALA A 1043 -4.40 20.35 -29.18
N SER A 1044 -5.39 19.80 -29.89
CA SER A 1044 -6.10 20.48 -30.98
C SER A 1044 -7.27 19.65 -31.53
N GLY A 1045 -8.49 20.22 -31.48
CA GLY A 1045 -9.52 20.15 -32.53
C GLY A 1045 -10.24 18.82 -32.84
N GLY A 1046 -11.56 18.81 -32.59
CA GLY A 1046 -12.52 17.96 -33.32
C GLY A 1046 -13.12 16.81 -32.54
N THR A 1047 -14.34 16.99 -32.01
CA THR A 1047 -15.14 15.93 -31.39
C THR A 1047 -15.67 14.98 -32.47
N ALA A 1048 -15.19 13.75 -32.50
CA ALA A 1048 -15.80 12.65 -33.26
C ALA A 1048 -15.95 11.42 -32.34
N ALA A 1049 -17.20 11.09 -32.00
CA ALA A 1049 -17.53 9.87 -31.28
C ALA A 1049 -17.41 8.67 -32.22
N VAL A 1050 -16.48 7.74 -31.94
CA VAL A 1050 -16.37 6.46 -32.66
C VAL A 1050 -16.96 5.35 -31.79
N LEU A 1051 -18.12 4.82 -32.20
CA LEU A 1051 -18.75 3.63 -31.65
C LEU A 1051 -18.09 2.38 -32.25
N VAL A 1052 -17.30 1.65 -31.45
CA VAL A 1052 -16.78 0.33 -31.85
C VAL A 1052 -17.67 -0.76 -31.27
N THR A 1053 -18.45 -1.43 -32.12
CA THR A 1053 -19.23 -2.63 -31.76
C THR A 1053 -18.48 -3.87 -32.21
N VAL A 1054 -17.88 -4.63 -31.28
CA VAL A 1054 -17.28 -5.94 -31.61
C VAL A 1054 -18.37 -7.02 -31.56
N LYS A 1055 -18.90 -7.42 -32.72
CA LYS A 1055 -19.76 -8.61 -32.85
C LYS A 1055 -18.90 -9.85 -33.04
N SER A 1056 -18.82 -10.70 -32.01
CA SER A 1056 -18.32 -12.06 -32.12
C SER A 1056 -19.34 -12.95 -32.84
N LYS A 1057 -19.00 -13.44 -34.04
CA LYS A 1057 -19.77 -14.46 -34.78
C LYS A 1057 -19.48 -15.85 -34.19
N LYS A 1058 -20.54 -16.54 -33.77
CA LYS A 1058 -20.55 -18.00 -33.50
C LYS A 1058 -20.11 -18.78 -34.74
N ASN A 1059 -19.07 -19.60 -34.63
CA ASN A 1059 -18.88 -20.77 -35.49
C ASN A 1059 -19.08 -22.05 -34.65
N LYS A 1060 -20.08 -22.83 -35.07
CA LYS A 1060 -20.36 -24.21 -34.63
C LYS A 1060 -19.42 -25.19 -35.33
N ASN A 1061 -19.20 -26.33 -34.66
CA ASN A 1061 -18.72 -27.63 -35.19
C ASN A 1061 -17.22 -27.76 -35.52
N ASN A 1062 -16.46 -28.60 -34.80
CA ASN A 1062 -16.34 -30.05 -35.01
C ASN A 1062 -15.16 -30.66 -34.23
N ASN A 1063 -15.38 -31.88 -33.75
CA ASN A 1063 -14.45 -32.91 -33.22
C ASN A 1063 -12.96 -32.78 -33.56
N ASN A 1064 -12.10 -32.74 -32.53
CA ASN A 1064 -11.11 -33.76 -32.16
C ASN A 1064 -10.28 -33.31 -30.96
#